data_AF-A0A6C0DLY6-F1
#
_entry.id   AF-A0A6C0DLY6-F1
#
_cell.length_a   1.000
_cell.length_b   1.000
_cell.length_c   1.000
_cell.angle_alpha   90.00
_cell.angle_beta   90.00
_cell.angle_gamma   90.00
#
_symmetry.space_group_name_H-M   'P 1'
#
loop_
_entity.id
_entity.type
_entity.pdbx_description
1 polymer ?
#
loop_
_entity_poly.entity_id
_entity_poly.type
_entity_poly.pdbx_seq_one_letter_code
_entity_poly.pdbx_strand_id
1 'polypeptide(L)'
;MTMKMIPDDWTYRHFFDEDIVHFLKAHPIKEFPEALKIFQDLKKGEHKADFFRYYFLFVKGGVFMDSDAMIYRPIDQIIKDYKFLSVNSGVVPGTIFQGILGAEPRNPLIGKALEFFFKGDFSALDSDYHFLCKELYQLYNEFVQENPGIEGYNLLEESPDPEGDKILDGQKLSFRHFWRNKDEIPLSPEYHKSKNLIYCCVFYNKDYFKLLDLLLKSLRMYSPQDNFDFLVITQKDLEPSAKELGRSLGIDLKTFCLECSTIFQAACSRLFIFDYPQVQEYEKLLYLDTDILIKAPLEPIFDLLNGAKDLLYGIESGTVESLNFGAQFFNFNQIDKSLTGINSGTLLFFNSIQMKSLFQRIRDHVESFTQSGNKPPYCMDQPFINFHSIKDGLYDNCMLNPFVSLFEGNDTVDNYTSSSICHFSFPIGNFGHKFYRMKEFLNKTLLKEINSDAIFELSGRKFSWNSGYIKFTVDLKGFCKLETTWGQGTFSILDTYMVCAQWNNFYHVLKFNKNYTEYISFRTSPRDFEFSKGYLIDSYLNIYGDSHAGLCFKDLQIEHRNLFQFSRTMFRIGRDNHIINFKKDHNSKDRVFCLVYGEVDVRGHIGKQVHYGRHHENVCKELVDAYFLAIKQNITEFKAIIIMAISPPTASNDHEPCNIHSEVTGGPIPFIGTDSDRVIYRNRINELLNEGCSKLGYIFFNPYEPYTRQDGTLKYELSDKCIHVGKNRYILDEFYKVYGSVSSY
;
A
#
# COMPACT_ATOMS: atom_id res chain seq x y z
N MET A 1 22.33 13.96 4.17
CA MET A 1 23.06 15.07 3.51
C MET A 1 24.53 15.07 3.91
N THR A 2 24.86 15.03 5.20
CA THR A 2 26.24 14.93 5.76
C THR A 2 27.08 13.79 5.17
N MET A 3 26.54 12.57 5.07
CA MET A 3 27.29 11.42 4.51
C MET A 3 27.72 11.63 3.05
N LYS A 4 27.01 12.46 2.26
CA LYS A 4 27.43 12.78 0.87
C LYS A 4 28.66 13.69 0.83
N MET A 5 29.02 14.33 1.95
CA MET A 5 30.19 15.19 2.10
C MET A 5 31.39 14.47 2.73
N ILE A 6 31.26 13.17 3.02
CA ILE A 6 32.31 12.32 3.58
C ILE A 6 32.72 11.34 2.47
N PRO A 7 33.93 11.45 1.90
CA PRO A 7 34.42 10.53 0.87
C PRO A 7 34.52 9.09 1.38
N ASP A 8 34.46 8.12 0.46
CA ASP A 8 34.33 6.68 0.78
C ASP A 8 35.55 6.09 1.52
N ASP A 9 36.71 6.76 1.50
CA ASP A 9 37.92 6.38 2.23
C ASP A 9 37.89 6.78 3.72
N TRP A 10 36.89 7.55 4.14
CA TRP A 10 36.64 7.84 5.55
C TRP A 10 35.73 6.79 6.21
N THR A 11 36.05 6.44 7.46
CA THR A 11 35.21 5.55 8.27
C THR A 11 34.39 6.35 9.28
N TYR A 12 33.07 6.40 9.09
CA TYR A 12 32.15 6.97 10.09
C TYR A 12 32.01 6.05 11.32
N ARG A 13 32.01 6.63 12.51
CA ARG A 13 31.80 5.91 13.79
C ARG A 13 30.89 6.72 14.71
N HIS A 14 29.96 6.04 15.35
CA HIS A 14 29.10 6.58 16.41
C HIS A 14 29.31 5.71 17.65
N PHE A 15 29.52 6.33 18.81
CA PHE A 15 29.80 5.66 20.07
C PHE A 15 28.67 5.90 21.07
N PHE A 16 28.16 4.82 21.66
CA PHE A 16 27.39 4.85 22.90
C PHE A 16 28.32 4.66 24.11
N ASP A 17 27.80 4.88 25.32
CA ASP A 17 28.59 4.76 26.56
C ASP A 17 29.27 3.39 26.71
N GLU A 18 28.61 2.30 26.32
CA GLU A 18 29.22 0.96 26.33
C GLU A 18 30.38 0.82 25.34
N ASP A 19 30.25 1.42 24.15
CA ASP A 19 31.31 1.43 23.13
C ASP A 19 32.52 2.22 23.63
N ILE A 20 32.28 3.32 24.34
CA ILE A 20 33.33 4.13 24.97
C ILE A 20 34.08 3.30 26.02
N VAL A 21 33.36 2.63 26.91
CA VAL A 21 33.95 1.77 27.95
C VAL A 21 34.79 0.65 27.31
N HIS A 22 34.27 0.02 26.25
CA HIS A 22 35.00 -1.00 25.52
C HIS A 22 36.26 -0.43 24.85
N PHE A 23 36.14 0.73 24.20
CA PHE A 23 37.26 1.38 23.51
C PHE A 23 38.38 1.74 24.49
N LEU A 24 38.06 2.33 25.64
CA LEU A 24 39.03 2.72 26.67
C LEU A 24 39.76 1.49 27.24
N LYS A 25 39.06 0.37 27.45
CA LYS A 25 39.68 -0.89 27.90
C LYS A 25 40.60 -1.50 26.83
N ALA A 26 40.18 -1.44 25.57
CA ALA A 26 40.92 -2.03 24.45
C ALA A 26 42.15 -1.20 24.03
N HIS A 27 42.20 0.09 24.37
CA HIS A 27 43.27 1.01 23.97
C HIS A 27 43.87 1.75 25.17
N PRO A 28 44.55 1.06 26.11
CA PRO A 28 45.20 1.72 27.23
C PRO A 28 46.39 2.57 26.76
N ILE A 29 46.50 3.80 27.27
CA ILE A 29 47.62 4.70 26.99
C ILE A 29 48.48 4.81 28.25
N LYS A 30 49.78 4.52 28.12
CA LYS A 30 50.70 4.47 29.27
C LYS A 30 50.84 5.83 29.96
N GLU A 31 50.79 6.91 29.21
CA GLU A 31 50.84 8.29 29.72
C GLU A 31 49.58 8.69 30.49
N PHE A 32 48.47 7.97 30.28
CA PHE A 32 47.12 8.29 30.77
C PHE A 32 46.49 7.06 31.43
N PRO A 33 47.03 6.58 32.56
CA PRO A 33 46.53 5.39 33.26
C PRO A 33 45.16 5.65 33.90
N GLU A 34 44.33 4.62 34.04
CA GLU A 34 43.00 4.72 34.66
C GLU A 34 41.97 5.58 33.88
N ALA A 35 42.13 5.73 32.56
CA ALA A 35 41.21 6.50 31.69
C ALA A 35 39.72 6.11 31.85
N LEU A 36 39.42 4.82 32.03
CA LEU A 36 38.06 4.34 32.28
C LEU A 36 37.49 4.89 33.59
N LYS A 37 38.32 4.95 34.64
CA LYS A 37 37.89 5.45 35.94
C LYS A 37 37.57 6.94 35.85
N ILE A 38 38.41 7.73 35.17
CA ILE A 38 38.16 9.16 34.95
C ILE A 38 36.84 9.38 34.18
N PHE A 39 36.61 8.62 33.10
CA PHE A 39 35.35 8.68 32.37
C PHE A 39 34.14 8.37 33.26
N GLN A 40 34.26 7.42 34.18
CA GLN A 40 33.20 7.05 35.12
C GLN A 40 32.98 8.11 36.22
N ASP A 41 34.04 8.76 36.68
CA ASP A 41 34.02 9.75 37.76
C ASP A 41 33.45 11.12 37.32
N LEU A 42 33.49 11.43 36.02
CA LEU A 42 32.85 12.63 35.47
C LEU A 42 31.32 12.57 35.65
N LYS A 43 30.73 13.64 36.22
CA LYS A 43 29.30 13.65 36.58
C LYS A 43 28.36 13.92 35.39
N LYS A 44 28.77 14.80 34.47
CA LYS A 44 27.93 15.30 33.38
C LYS A 44 28.29 14.63 32.05
N GLY A 45 27.29 14.31 31.24
CA GLY A 45 27.46 13.55 29.99
C GLY A 45 28.26 14.33 28.93
N GLU A 46 28.08 15.64 28.87
CA GLU A 46 28.82 16.54 27.98
C GLU A 46 30.34 16.49 28.25
N HIS A 47 30.75 16.51 29.53
CA HIS A 47 32.16 16.45 29.90
C HIS A 47 32.75 15.05 29.70
N LYS A 48 31.93 13.99 29.85
CA LYS A 48 32.30 12.63 29.47
C LYS A 48 32.60 12.53 27.97
N ALA A 49 31.76 13.15 27.14
CA ALA A 49 31.96 13.22 25.71
C ALA A 49 33.20 14.06 25.33
N ASP A 50 33.48 15.15 26.04
CA ASP A 50 34.72 15.93 25.88
C ASP A 50 35.97 15.12 26.21
N PHE A 51 35.97 14.39 27.33
CA PHE A 51 37.07 13.49 27.66
C PHE A 51 37.27 12.42 26.59
N PHE A 52 36.19 11.74 26.19
CA PHE A 52 36.28 10.64 25.25
C PHE A 52 36.72 11.11 23.86
N ARG A 53 36.22 12.23 23.35
CA ARG A 53 36.62 12.73 22.02
C ARG A 53 38.11 13.08 21.98
N TYR A 54 38.67 13.67 23.03
CA TYR A 54 40.12 13.89 23.12
C TYR A 54 40.88 12.57 23.17
N TYR A 55 40.44 11.61 23.99
CA TYR A 55 41.11 10.32 24.11
C TYR A 55 41.09 9.56 22.79
N PHE A 56 39.94 9.52 22.12
CA PHE A 56 39.77 8.88 20.82
C PHE A 56 40.67 9.52 19.76
N LEU A 57 40.63 10.85 19.62
CA LEU A 57 41.46 11.58 18.67
C LEU A 57 42.96 11.40 18.95
N PHE A 58 43.37 11.32 20.21
CA PHE A 58 44.77 11.06 20.56
C PHE A 58 45.23 9.65 20.17
N VAL A 59 44.34 8.65 20.22
CA VAL A 59 44.64 7.26 19.84
C VAL A 59 44.57 7.03 18.32
N LYS A 60 43.51 7.52 17.67
CA LYS A 60 43.16 7.17 16.29
C LYS A 60 43.28 8.33 15.31
N GLY A 61 43.37 9.56 15.79
CA GLY A 61 43.20 10.76 14.98
C GLY A 61 41.80 10.85 14.36
N GLY A 62 41.66 11.74 13.39
CA GLY A 62 40.44 11.93 12.61
C GLY A 62 39.69 13.19 13.00
N VAL A 63 38.36 13.16 12.81
CA VAL A 63 37.47 14.30 13.06
C VAL A 63 36.30 13.86 13.92
N PHE A 64 36.03 14.62 14.97
CA PHE A 64 34.84 14.58 15.78
C PHE A 64 33.90 15.72 15.37
N MET A 65 32.60 15.43 15.36
CA MET A 65 31.54 16.41 15.11
C MET A 65 30.31 16.08 15.97
N ASP A 66 29.67 17.10 16.56
CA ASP A 66 28.42 16.96 17.30
C ASP A 66 27.27 16.51 16.37
N SER A 67 26.28 15.81 16.93
CA SER A 67 25.14 15.28 16.17
C SER A 67 24.17 16.36 15.68
N ASP A 68 24.24 17.57 16.23
CA ASP A 68 23.51 18.76 15.78
C ASP A 68 24.34 19.67 14.87
N ALA A 69 25.48 19.18 14.35
CA ALA A 69 26.25 19.86 13.31
C ALA A 69 26.14 19.16 11.94
N MET A 70 26.19 19.97 10.88
CA MET A 70 26.02 19.54 9.50
C MET A 70 27.17 20.02 8.64
N ILE A 71 27.69 19.14 7.77
CA ILE A 71 28.79 19.44 6.85
C ILE A 71 28.22 19.95 5.52
N TYR A 72 28.70 21.09 5.03
CA TYR A 72 28.24 21.74 3.79
C TYR A 72 29.26 21.72 2.65
N ARG A 73 30.47 21.20 2.90
CA ARG A 73 31.52 21.00 1.91
C ARG A 73 32.23 19.66 2.16
N PRO A 74 32.80 19.00 1.14
CA PRO A 74 33.53 17.75 1.35
C PRO A 74 34.58 17.88 2.47
N ILE A 75 34.60 16.93 3.40
CA ILE A 75 35.37 17.04 4.65
C ILE A 75 36.87 17.24 4.38
N ASP A 76 37.44 16.60 3.35
CA ASP A 76 38.85 16.78 2.94
C ASP A 76 39.18 18.22 2.55
N GLN A 77 38.22 18.95 1.98
CA GLN A 77 38.42 20.35 1.62
C GLN A 77 38.39 21.28 2.82
N ILE A 78 37.88 20.81 3.96
CA ILE A 78 37.77 21.55 5.21
C ILE A 78 39.00 21.23 6.08
N ILE A 79 39.29 19.95 6.30
CA ILE A 79 40.38 19.49 7.16
C ILE A 79 41.76 19.69 6.51
N LYS A 80 41.87 19.49 5.18
CA LYS A 80 43.13 19.62 4.44
C LYS A 80 44.23 18.79 5.12
N ASP A 81 45.48 19.27 5.11
CA ASP A 81 46.61 18.65 5.81
C ASP A 81 46.84 19.27 7.21
N TYR A 82 45.77 19.74 7.87
CA TYR A 82 45.89 20.30 9.22
C TYR A 82 46.15 19.20 10.25
N LYS A 83 47.16 19.42 11.10
CA LYS A 83 47.51 18.58 12.26
C LYS A 83 46.49 18.71 13.39
N PHE A 84 45.89 19.89 13.51
CA PHE A 84 44.80 20.21 14.42
C PHE A 84 43.85 21.21 13.76
N LEU A 85 42.56 20.94 13.84
CA LEU A 85 41.49 21.83 13.42
C LEU A 85 40.44 21.93 14.51
N SER A 86 40.00 23.14 14.85
CA SER A 86 38.76 23.32 15.60
C SER A 86 38.09 24.63 15.21
N VAL A 87 37.24 25.15 16.08
CA VAL A 87 36.44 26.34 15.83
C VAL A 87 36.71 27.35 16.95
N ASN A 88 37.08 28.56 16.57
CA ASN A 88 37.11 29.71 17.48
C ASN A 88 35.67 30.19 17.69
N SER A 89 35.15 30.05 18.91
CA SER A 89 33.74 30.31 19.16
C SER A 89 33.43 31.80 19.10
N GLY A 90 32.45 32.16 18.27
CA GLY A 90 31.87 33.50 18.20
C GLY A 90 30.70 33.67 19.18
N VAL A 91 30.12 32.55 19.66
CA VAL A 91 29.04 32.54 20.66
C VAL A 91 29.59 32.77 22.06
N VAL A 92 30.71 32.13 22.41
CA VAL A 92 31.40 32.31 23.70
C VAL A 92 32.83 32.76 23.42
N PRO A 93 33.08 34.09 23.29
CA PRO A 93 34.39 34.61 22.94
C PRO A 93 35.51 34.16 23.87
N GLY A 94 36.68 33.87 23.31
CA GLY A 94 37.84 33.39 24.06
C GLY A 94 37.77 31.89 24.40
N THR A 95 37.03 31.11 23.61
CA THR A 95 36.91 29.65 23.78
C THR A 95 37.02 28.90 22.46
N ILE A 96 37.44 27.64 22.51
CA ILE A 96 37.38 26.71 21.38
C ILE A 96 36.12 25.86 21.50
N PHE A 97 35.31 25.84 20.45
CA PHE A 97 34.09 25.04 20.39
C PHE A 97 34.43 23.55 20.20
N GLN A 98 33.98 22.72 21.14
CA GLN A 98 34.32 21.30 21.23
C GLN A 98 33.56 20.42 20.24
N GLY A 99 32.45 20.92 19.69
CA GLY A 99 31.58 20.14 18.81
C GLY A 99 32.11 19.94 17.41
N ILE A 100 33.27 20.53 17.05
CA ILE A 100 34.01 20.22 15.83
C ILE A 100 35.51 20.22 16.16
N LEU A 101 36.13 19.04 16.09
CA LEU A 101 37.55 18.84 16.41
C LEU A 101 38.19 17.85 15.44
N GLY A 102 39.26 18.27 14.78
CA GLY A 102 40.13 17.41 13.98
C GLY A 102 41.53 17.36 14.58
N ALA A 103 42.13 16.17 14.65
CA ALA A 103 43.53 16.05 15.07
C ALA A 103 44.18 14.78 14.49
N GLU A 104 45.49 14.85 14.27
CA GLU A 104 46.29 13.66 14.02
C GLU A 104 46.43 12.79 15.29
N PRO A 105 46.65 11.47 15.14
CA PRO A 105 46.98 10.62 16.28
C PRO A 105 48.20 11.18 17.03
N ARG A 106 48.16 11.11 18.36
CA ARG A 106 49.21 11.64 19.26
C ARG A 106 49.48 13.15 19.12
N ASN A 107 48.51 13.94 18.66
CA ASN A 107 48.66 15.40 18.58
C ASN A 107 49.05 16.00 19.95
N PRO A 108 50.13 16.79 20.05
CA PRO A 108 50.61 17.37 21.31
C PRO A 108 49.60 18.24 22.05
N LEU A 109 48.77 19.00 21.34
CA LEU A 109 47.76 19.87 21.95
C LEU A 109 46.62 19.05 22.57
N ILE A 110 46.15 18.01 21.88
CA ILE A 110 45.18 17.06 22.44
C ILE A 110 45.78 16.32 23.64
N GLY A 111 47.08 15.99 23.59
CA GLY A 111 47.80 15.43 24.73
C GLY A 111 47.77 16.35 25.96
N LYS A 112 48.10 17.65 25.78
CA LYS A 112 48.00 18.65 26.85
C LYS A 112 46.55 18.77 27.39
N ALA A 113 45.55 18.74 26.51
CA ALA A 113 44.15 18.77 26.90
C ALA A 113 43.72 17.53 27.71
N LEU A 114 44.24 16.35 27.34
CA LEU A 114 44.02 15.12 28.12
C LEU A 114 44.68 15.19 29.49
N GLU A 115 45.92 15.69 29.59
CA GLU A 115 46.63 15.82 30.87
C GLU A 115 45.81 16.57 31.94
N PHE A 116 44.98 17.54 31.53
CA PHE A 116 44.05 18.22 32.43
C PHE A 116 43.14 17.24 33.18
N PHE A 117 42.61 16.23 32.51
CA PHE A 117 41.72 15.26 33.15
C PHE A 117 42.44 14.35 34.15
N PHE A 118 43.74 14.10 33.96
CA PHE A 118 44.52 13.21 34.83
C PHE A 118 45.24 13.98 35.96
N LYS A 119 45.34 15.31 35.87
CA LYS A 119 46.03 16.16 36.86
C LYS A 119 45.12 17.19 37.54
N GLY A 120 43.93 17.44 37.01
CA GLY A 120 43.06 18.55 37.40
C GLY A 120 42.09 18.23 38.54
N ASP A 121 41.57 19.30 39.15
CA ASP A 121 40.39 19.26 40.02
C ASP A 121 39.13 19.52 39.18
N PHE A 122 38.19 18.57 39.19
CA PHE A 122 36.94 18.67 38.44
C PHE A 122 35.92 19.65 39.05
N SER A 123 36.21 20.23 40.23
CA SER A 123 35.32 21.22 40.88
C SER A 123 34.98 22.42 39.98
N ALA A 124 35.90 22.83 39.10
CA ALA A 124 35.65 23.89 38.13
C ALA A 124 34.56 23.51 37.10
N LEU A 125 34.48 22.24 36.70
CA LEU A 125 33.47 21.72 35.77
C LEU A 125 32.05 21.73 36.37
N ASP A 126 31.96 21.68 37.70
CA ASP A 126 30.66 21.78 38.39
C ASP A 126 30.10 23.21 38.33
N SER A 127 30.96 24.23 38.28
CA SER A 127 30.58 25.65 38.36
C SER A 127 30.67 26.43 37.05
N ASP A 128 31.44 25.95 36.07
CA ASP A 128 31.60 26.59 34.75
C ASP A 128 31.45 25.56 33.63
N TYR A 129 30.32 25.64 32.91
CA TYR A 129 29.98 24.74 31.81
C TYR A 129 30.98 24.82 30.64
N HIS A 130 31.54 26.01 30.37
CA HIS A 130 32.45 26.22 29.24
C HIS A 130 33.93 26.11 29.63
N PHE A 131 34.22 25.58 30.82
CA PHE A 131 35.58 25.51 31.35
C PHE A 131 36.53 24.79 30.39
N LEU A 132 36.16 23.61 29.87
CA LEU A 132 36.99 22.85 28.92
C LEU A 132 37.19 23.59 27.59
N CYS A 133 36.21 24.38 27.15
CA CYS A 133 36.34 25.23 25.96
C CYS A 133 37.36 26.37 26.18
N LYS A 134 37.38 26.96 27.38
CA LYS A 134 38.33 28.01 27.79
C LYS A 134 39.74 27.45 27.92
N GLU A 135 39.89 26.31 28.60
CA GLU A 135 41.18 25.65 28.78
C GLU A 135 41.81 25.26 27.44
N LEU A 136 41.04 24.66 26.52
CA LEU A 136 41.58 24.31 25.21
C LEU A 136 42.01 25.56 24.42
N TYR A 137 41.28 26.67 24.53
CA TYR A 137 41.67 27.94 23.91
C TYR A 137 42.97 28.50 24.50
N GLN A 138 43.11 28.47 25.82
CA GLN A 138 44.35 28.89 26.48
C GLN A 138 45.53 28.01 26.03
N LEU A 139 45.38 26.68 26.09
CA LEU A 139 46.39 25.72 25.66
C LEU A 139 46.77 25.91 24.19
N TYR A 140 45.79 26.18 23.32
CA TYR A 140 46.04 26.47 21.90
C TYR A 140 46.91 27.72 21.74
N ASN A 141 46.56 28.82 22.41
CA ASN A 141 47.31 30.07 22.30
C ASN A 141 48.72 29.95 22.86
N GLU A 142 48.88 29.30 24.02
CA GLU A 142 50.20 29.01 24.60
C GLU A 142 51.02 28.13 23.65
N PHE A 143 50.42 27.08 23.09
CA PHE A 143 51.10 26.16 22.18
C PHE A 143 51.58 26.87 20.89
N VAL A 144 50.76 27.75 20.31
CA VAL A 144 51.14 28.54 19.13
C VAL A 144 52.20 29.60 19.47
N GLN A 145 52.14 30.21 20.67
CA GLN A 145 53.15 31.17 21.13
C GLN A 145 54.51 30.50 21.43
N GLU A 146 54.50 29.33 22.05
CA GLU A 146 55.69 28.51 22.34
C GLU A 146 56.35 27.98 21.05
N ASN A 147 55.60 27.90 19.95
CA ASN A 147 56.07 27.40 18.66
C ASN A 147 55.81 28.42 17.53
N PRO A 148 56.54 29.55 17.47
CA PRO A 148 56.33 30.58 16.46
C PRO A 148 56.50 30.01 15.04
N GLY A 149 55.50 30.22 14.18
CA GLY A 149 55.51 29.72 12.80
C GLY A 149 55.08 28.26 12.63
N ILE A 150 54.47 27.65 13.65
CA ILE A 150 53.92 26.30 13.54
C ILE A 150 52.80 26.24 12.49
N GLU A 151 52.96 25.36 11.50
CA GLU A 151 51.96 25.10 10.46
C GLU A 151 51.04 23.94 10.86
N GLY A 152 49.82 23.95 10.31
CA GLY A 152 48.87 22.84 10.48
C GLY A 152 47.97 22.94 11.71
N TYR A 153 47.97 24.05 12.45
CA TYR A 153 47.06 24.29 13.58
C TYR A 153 46.13 25.44 13.21
N ASN A 154 44.85 25.16 13.03
CA ASN A 154 43.89 26.13 12.50
C ASN A 154 42.59 26.15 13.30
N LEU A 155 42.00 27.33 13.44
CA LEU A 155 40.66 27.51 13.98
C LEU A 155 39.76 28.11 12.90
N LEU A 156 38.64 27.46 12.63
CA LEU A 156 37.55 28.00 11.81
C LEU A 156 36.81 29.08 12.59
N GLU A 157 36.13 29.98 11.89
CA GLU A 157 35.38 31.08 12.50
C GLU A 157 33.92 30.69 12.68
N GLU A 158 33.40 30.81 13.89
CA GLU A 158 31.96 30.69 14.15
C GLU A 158 31.28 32.07 14.06
N SER A 159 30.27 32.17 13.20
CA SER A 159 29.42 33.34 13.04
C SER A 159 27.99 32.98 13.45
N PRO A 160 27.44 33.58 14.53
CA PRO A 160 26.07 33.32 14.94
C PRO A 160 25.06 33.59 13.83
N ASP A 161 24.07 32.72 13.68
CA ASP A 161 23.04 32.81 12.63
C ASP A 161 21.71 32.23 13.13
N PRO A 162 20.57 32.93 12.94
CA PRO A 162 19.28 32.46 13.40
C PRO A 162 18.86 31.09 12.86
N GLU A 163 19.36 30.65 11.70
CA GLU A 163 19.06 29.36 11.07
C GLU A 163 20.09 28.27 11.43
N GLY A 164 20.89 28.49 12.47
CA GLY A 164 21.99 27.61 12.88
C GLY A 164 23.35 28.25 12.56
N ASP A 165 24.19 28.34 13.59
CA ASP A 165 25.43 29.10 13.60
C ASP A 165 26.38 28.60 12.49
N LYS A 166 26.97 29.54 11.74
CA LYS A 166 27.79 29.25 10.56
C LYS A 166 29.24 29.04 10.99
N ILE A 167 29.84 27.92 10.57
CA ILE A 167 31.26 27.64 10.76
C ILE A 167 31.99 27.86 9.43
N LEU A 168 32.88 28.83 9.40
CA LEU A 168 33.48 29.39 8.19
C LEU A 168 34.99 29.08 8.10
N ASP A 169 35.43 28.66 6.91
CA ASP A 169 36.85 28.65 6.50
C ASP A 169 37.08 29.88 5.61
N GLY A 170 37.50 30.99 6.23
CA GLY A 170 37.49 32.31 5.61
C GLY A 170 36.06 32.76 5.29
N GLN A 171 35.74 33.00 4.02
CA GLN A 171 34.38 33.38 3.59
C GLN A 171 33.49 32.20 3.22
N LYS A 172 33.99 30.96 3.30
CA LYS A 172 33.29 29.76 2.83
C LYS A 172 32.62 29.01 3.97
N LEU A 173 31.35 28.66 3.81
CA LEU A 173 30.61 27.82 4.75
C LEU A 173 31.14 26.38 4.74
N SER A 174 31.64 25.92 5.88
CA SER A 174 32.15 24.56 6.08
C SER A 174 31.13 23.70 6.83
N PHE A 175 30.60 24.22 7.96
CA PHE A 175 29.56 23.56 8.74
C PHE A 175 28.45 24.53 9.14
N ARG A 176 27.29 23.99 9.53
CA ARG A 176 26.33 24.70 10.39
C ARG A 176 26.09 23.93 11.67
N HIS A 177 25.93 24.64 12.78
CA HIS A 177 25.64 24.06 14.09
C HIS A 177 24.26 24.49 14.60
N PHE A 178 23.36 23.53 14.82
CA PHE A 178 21.95 23.74 15.10
C PHE A 178 21.63 23.57 16.59
N TRP A 179 22.43 24.15 17.49
CA TRP A 179 22.22 23.96 18.93
C TRP A 179 20.97 24.65 19.48
N ARG A 180 20.51 25.74 18.84
CA ARG A 180 19.29 26.48 19.23
C ARG A 180 18.03 25.98 18.53
N ASN A 181 18.17 25.48 17.30
CA ASN A 181 17.04 25.17 16.40
C ASN A 181 17.17 23.74 15.86
N LYS A 182 17.23 22.74 16.74
CA LYS A 182 17.45 21.33 16.37
C LYS A 182 16.37 20.80 15.42
N ASP A 183 15.16 21.35 15.48
CA ASP A 183 14.04 20.98 14.62
C ASP A 183 14.20 21.51 13.17
N GLU A 184 15.12 22.45 12.93
CA GLU A 184 15.38 23.05 11.62
C GLU A 184 16.56 22.41 10.88
N ILE A 185 17.16 21.35 11.43
CA ILE A 185 18.24 20.60 10.78
C ILE A 185 17.72 20.08 9.43
N PRO A 186 18.33 20.46 8.28
CA PRO A 186 17.83 20.09 6.97
C PRO A 186 17.81 18.56 6.76
N LEU A 187 16.60 18.01 6.67
CA LEU A 187 16.38 16.61 6.28
C LEU A 187 16.58 16.47 4.77
N SER A 188 17.13 15.34 4.33
CA SER A 188 17.35 15.14 2.89
C SER A 188 16.02 15.02 2.15
N PRO A 189 15.91 15.47 0.88
CA PRO A 189 14.72 15.24 0.04
C PRO A 189 14.38 13.75 -0.14
N GLU A 190 15.34 12.85 0.13
CA GLU A 190 15.19 11.38 0.13
C GLU A 190 14.83 10.81 1.52
N TYR A 191 14.50 11.65 2.51
CA TYR A 191 13.94 11.21 3.78
C TYR A 191 12.51 10.71 3.52
N HIS A 192 12.40 9.44 3.16
CA HIS A 192 11.15 8.72 3.20
C HIS A 192 10.69 8.69 4.66
N LYS A 193 9.42 9.06 4.90
CA LYS A 193 8.69 8.65 6.11
C LYS A 193 9.03 7.17 6.33
N SER A 194 9.65 6.84 7.46
CA SER A 194 10.16 5.48 7.64
C SER A 194 9.00 4.49 7.35
N LYS A 195 9.31 3.40 6.65
CA LYS A 195 8.29 2.38 6.41
C LYS A 195 8.06 1.59 7.68
N ASN A 196 6.89 0.99 7.85
CA ASN A 196 6.72 -0.01 8.89
C ASN A 196 7.18 -1.39 8.37
N LEU A 197 7.50 -2.32 9.26
CA LEU A 197 7.86 -3.70 8.89
C LEU A 197 6.90 -4.68 9.54
N ILE A 198 6.35 -5.58 8.74
CA ILE A 198 5.73 -6.80 9.24
C ILE A 198 6.74 -7.93 9.09
N TYR A 199 6.89 -8.77 10.13
CA TYR A 199 7.77 -9.93 10.03
C TYR A 199 7.20 -11.19 10.70
N CYS A 200 7.60 -12.35 10.18
CA CYS A 200 7.23 -13.66 10.73
C CYS A 200 8.41 -14.64 10.65
N CYS A 201 8.26 -15.81 11.29
CA CYS A 201 9.28 -16.86 11.31
C CYS A 201 8.76 -18.16 10.68
N VAL A 202 9.55 -18.79 9.80
CA VAL A 202 9.27 -20.14 9.25
C VAL A 202 10.54 -20.97 9.19
N PHE A 203 10.57 -22.09 9.90
CA PHE A 203 11.74 -22.97 10.01
C PHE A 203 11.35 -24.44 9.93
N TYR A 204 12.27 -25.29 9.45
CA TYR A 204 12.19 -26.75 9.36
C TYR A 204 11.01 -27.33 8.55
N ASN A 205 9.78 -27.09 8.98
CA ASN A 205 8.58 -27.69 8.42
C ASN A 205 8.05 -26.89 7.23
N LYS A 206 8.22 -27.45 6.03
CA LYS A 206 7.71 -26.86 4.78
C LYS A 206 6.19 -26.68 4.76
N ASP A 207 5.42 -27.44 5.55
CA ASP A 207 3.98 -27.26 5.63
C ASP A 207 3.59 -25.89 6.21
N TYR A 208 4.43 -25.28 7.05
CA TYR A 208 4.14 -23.94 7.58
C TYR A 208 4.15 -22.85 6.49
N PHE A 209 4.76 -23.10 5.32
CA PHE A 209 4.58 -22.23 4.15
C PHE A 209 3.13 -22.20 3.66
N LYS A 210 2.32 -23.22 3.93
CA LYS A 210 0.88 -23.20 3.61
C LYS A 210 0.11 -22.28 4.57
N LEU A 211 0.57 -22.11 5.81
CA LEU A 211 0.01 -21.12 6.74
C LEU A 211 0.44 -19.71 6.32
N LEU A 212 1.74 -19.53 6.01
CA LEU A 212 2.28 -18.28 5.47
C LEU A 212 1.57 -17.86 4.18
N ASP A 213 1.28 -18.81 3.28
CA ASP A 213 0.50 -18.56 2.07
C ASP A 213 -0.88 -17.99 2.39
N LEU A 214 -1.63 -18.58 3.33
CA LEU A 214 -2.92 -18.04 3.76
C LEU A 214 -2.80 -16.65 4.41
N LEU A 215 -1.77 -16.43 5.25
CA LEU A 215 -1.48 -15.12 5.84
C LEU A 215 -1.24 -14.07 4.75
N LEU A 216 -0.34 -14.34 3.80
CA LEU A 216 -0.01 -13.40 2.72
C LEU A 216 -1.18 -13.18 1.75
N LYS A 217 -1.99 -14.21 1.47
CA LYS A 217 -3.20 -14.06 0.66
C LYS A 217 -4.24 -13.17 1.33
N SER A 218 -4.45 -13.36 2.64
CA SER A 218 -5.35 -12.51 3.43
C SER A 218 -4.80 -11.07 3.54
N LEU A 219 -3.49 -10.90 3.71
CA LEU A 219 -2.83 -9.60 3.66
C LEU A 219 -3.07 -8.92 2.30
N ARG A 220 -2.83 -9.61 1.19
CA ARG A 220 -3.04 -9.07 -0.17
C ARG A 220 -4.50 -8.69 -0.42
N MET A 221 -5.44 -9.44 0.16
CA MET A 221 -6.86 -9.13 0.07
C MET A 221 -7.22 -7.86 0.85
N TYR A 222 -6.76 -7.69 2.08
CA TYR A 222 -7.30 -6.66 2.99
C TYR A 222 -6.37 -5.46 3.23
N SER A 223 -5.07 -5.60 2.99
CA SER A 223 -4.06 -4.55 3.12
C SER A 223 -3.05 -4.62 1.95
N PRO A 224 -3.50 -4.42 0.69
CA PRO A 224 -2.62 -4.33 -0.47
C PRO A 224 -1.76 -3.07 -0.36
N GLN A 225 -0.46 -3.25 -0.14
CA GLN A 225 0.52 -2.27 0.36
C GLN A 225 0.69 -0.96 -0.42
N ASP A 226 1.11 0.08 0.35
CA ASP A 226 2.16 1.07 -0.01
C ASP A 226 3.03 1.50 1.22
N ASN A 227 2.63 1.18 2.46
CA ASN A 227 3.18 1.79 3.69
C ASN A 227 4.08 0.88 4.56
N PHE A 228 4.21 -0.41 4.22
CA PHE A 228 5.03 -1.34 4.99
C PHE A 228 5.63 -2.43 4.11
N ASP A 229 6.81 -2.94 4.50
CA ASP A 229 7.44 -4.10 3.87
C ASP A 229 7.13 -5.38 4.68
N PHE A 230 7.35 -6.54 4.07
CA PHE A 230 7.13 -7.84 4.73
C PHE A 230 8.42 -8.69 4.71
N LEU A 231 8.82 -9.18 5.89
CA LEU A 231 10.02 -10.00 6.10
C LEU A 231 9.68 -11.40 6.61
N VAL A 232 10.32 -12.42 6.03
CA VAL A 232 10.31 -13.78 6.57
C VAL A 232 11.70 -14.09 7.14
N ILE A 233 11.76 -14.33 8.43
CA ILE A 233 12.95 -14.91 9.08
C ILE A 233 12.89 -16.43 8.89
N THR A 234 13.92 -17.02 8.30
CA THR A 234 13.93 -18.45 7.94
C THR A 234 15.35 -19.03 7.95
N GLN A 235 15.54 -20.26 7.49
CA GLN A 235 16.85 -20.89 7.28
C GLN A 235 17.20 -20.90 5.79
N LYS A 236 18.50 -20.99 5.47
CA LYS A 236 19.00 -20.82 4.10
C LYS A 236 18.30 -21.72 3.07
N ASP A 237 18.04 -22.97 3.43
CA ASP A 237 17.40 -23.96 2.55
C ASP A 237 15.92 -23.67 2.24
N LEU A 238 15.25 -22.83 3.03
CA LEU A 238 13.84 -22.46 2.86
C LEU A 238 13.68 -21.08 2.21
N GLU A 239 14.74 -20.29 2.10
CA GLU A 239 14.75 -18.98 1.44
C GLU A 239 14.16 -19.01 0.02
N PRO A 240 14.47 -20.01 -0.85
CA PRO A 240 13.90 -20.07 -2.19
C PRO A 240 12.36 -20.24 -2.17
N SER A 241 11.83 -20.98 -1.19
CA SER A 241 10.38 -21.17 -1.05
C SER A 241 9.67 -19.89 -0.63
N ALA A 242 10.27 -19.09 0.26
CA ALA A 242 9.74 -17.77 0.61
C ALA A 242 9.73 -16.85 -0.62
N LYS A 243 10.85 -16.77 -1.36
CA LYS A 243 10.95 -15.94 -2.56
C LYS A 243 9.97 -16.34 -3.66
N GLU A 244 9.73 -17.64 -3.85
CA GLU A 244 8.73 -18.14 -4.80
C GLU A 244 7.30 -17.76 -4.38
N LEU A 245 6.99 -17.87 -3.09
CA LEU A 245 5.69 -17.46 -2.54
C LEU A 245 5.44 -15.96 -2.71
N GLY A 246 6.44 -15.11 -2.43
CA GLY A 246 6.35 -13.67 -2.68
C GLY A 246 6.08 -13.38 -4.16
N ARG A 247 6.85 -14.01 -5.07
CA ARG A 247 6.69 -13.85 -6.53
C ARG A 247 5.31 -14.28 -7.02
N SER A 248 4.78 -15.41 -6.54
CA SER A 248 3.48 -15.91 -6.98
C SER A 248 2.32 -14.99 -6.57
N LEU A 249 2.44 -14.30 -5.43
CA LEU A 249 1.44 -13.34 -4.93
C LEU A 249 1.68 -11.90 -5.38
N GLY A 250 2.81 -11.62 -6.05
CA GLY A 250 3.23 -10.26 -6.39
C GLY A 250 3.53 -9.40 -5.18
N ILE A 251 4.11 -10.00 -4.14
CA ILE A 251 4.58 -9.34 -2.91
C ILE A 251 6.11 -9.36 -2.93
N ASP A 252 6.73 -8.20 -2.69
CA ASP A 252 8.17 -8.15 -2.44
C ASP A 252 8.47 -8.68 -1.03
N LEU A 253 8.66 -10.00 -0.96
CA LEU A 253 8.85 -10.71 0.30
C LEU A 253 10.34 -10.76 0.66
N LYS A 254 10.75 -9.91 1.60
CA LYS A 254 12.13 -9.87 2.13
C LYS A 254 12.42 -11.12 2.95
N THR A 255 13.69 -11.51 3.03
CA THR A 255 14.13 -12.71 3.76
C THR A 255 15.34 -12.43 4.64
N PHE A 256 15.34 -12.96 5.86
CA PHE A 256 16.50 -12.94 6.77
C PHE A 256 16.80 -14.37 7.23
N CYS A 257 18.00 -14.87 6.89
CA CYS A 257 18.37 -16.24 7.17
C CYS A 257 19.14 -16.35 8.50
N LEU A 258 18.67 -17.23 9.38
CA LEU A 258 19.32 -17.59 10.64
C LEU A 258 19.63 -19.09 10.66
N GLU A 259 20.77 -19.43 11.25
CA GLU A 259 21.14 -20.82 11.52
C GLU A 259 20.55 -21.26 12.86
N CYS A 260 19.66 -22.25 12.82
CA CYS A 260 19.04 -22.84 13.99
C CYS A 260 19.31 -24.34 14.00
N SER A 261 19.67 -24.88 15.17
CA SER A 261 19.93 -26.31 15.37
C SER A 261 18.79 -27.05 16.08
N THR A 262 17.88 -26.30 16.72
CA THR A 262 16.73 -26.87 17.44
C THR A 262 15.42 -26.13 17.11
N ILE A 263 14.29 -26.78 17.39
CA ILE A 263 12.94 -26.16 17.29
C ILE A 263 12.81 -24.98 18.26
N PHE A 264 13.42 -25.07 19.45
CA PHE A 264 13.37 -24.00 20.45
C PHE A 264 14.10 -22.74 19.95
N GLN A 265 15.29 -22.89 19.38
CA GLN A 265 16.02 -21.76 18.75
C GLN A 265 15.22 -21.13 17.60
N ALA A 266 14.57 -21.95 16.77
CA ALA A 266 13.71 -21.44 15.70
C ALA A 266 12.49 -20.67 16.25
N ALA A 267 11.86 -21.14 17.33
CA ALA A 267 10.77 -20.40 17.97
C ALA A 267 11.21 -19.03 18.52
N CYS A 268 12.41 -18.98 19.09
CA CYS A 268 13.04 -17.74 19.59
C CYS A 268 13.55 -16.81 18.48
N SER A 269 13.55 -17.21 17.20
CA SER A 269 14.14 -16.43 16.10
C SER A 269 13.49 -15.06 15.91
N ARG A 270 12.24 -14.88 16.36
CA ARG A 270 11.57 -13.57 16.34
C ARG A 270 12.29 -12.49 17.16
N LEU A 271 13.10 -12.90 18.13
CA LEU A 271 13.89 -12.02 18.99
C LEU A 271 15.15 -11.45 18.30
N PHE A 272 15.51 -11.97 17.12
CA PHE A 272 16.70 -11.58 16.37
C PHE A 272 16.43 -10.48 15.35
N ILE A 273 15.24 -9.87 15.35
CA ILE A 273 14.86 -8.84 14.37
C ILE A 273 15.84 -7.66 14.33
N PHE A 274 16.44 -7.28 15.46
CA PHE A 274 17.43 -6.19 15.52
C PHE A 274 18.79 -6.54 14.89
N ASP A 275 19.02 -7.81 14.55
CA ASP A 275 20.21 -8.28 13.82
C ASP A 275 19.98 -8.23 12.29
N TYR A 276 18.75 -7.94 11.83
CA TYR A 276 18.45 -7.78 10.41
C TYR A 276 19.16 -6.52 9.86
N PRO A 277 20.01 -6.62 8.82
CA PRO A 277 20.86 -5.50 8.38
C PRO A 277 20.11 -4.22 8.00
N GLN A 278 18.87 -4.35 7.53
CA GLN A 278 18.04 -3.23 7.07
C GLN A 278 17.02 -2.79 8.12
N VAL A 279 17.09 -3.28 9.36
CA VAL A 279 16.11 -2.94 10.41
C VAL A 279 16.01 -1.41 10.63
N GLN A 280 17.11 -0.68 10.43
CA GLN A 280 17.18 0.78 10.57
C GLN A 280 16.35 1.56 9.53
N GLU A 281 15.87 0.90 8.46
CA GLU A 281 14.97 1.51 7.47
C GLU A 281 13.53 1.67 8.00
N TYR A 282 13.21 1.08 9.16
CA TYR A 282 11.86 1.01 9.70
C TYR A 282 11.74 1.61 11.09
N GLU A 283 10.64 2.30 11.39
CA GLU A 283 10.35 2.87 12.72
C GLU A 283 9.47 1.97 13.58
N LYS A 284 8.54 1.23 12.96
CA LYS A 284 7.58 0.37 13.68
C LYS A 284 7.64 -1.04 13.14
N LEU A 285 7.63 -1.99 14.06
CA LEU A 285 7.79 -3.41 13.80
C LEU A 285 6.55 -4.15 14.31
N LEU A 286 5.97 -5.00 13.48
CA LEU A 286 4.85 -5.88 13.82
C LEU A 286 5.23 -7.34 13.55
N TYR A 287 5.41 -8.12 14.61
CA TYR A 287 5.56 -9.56 14.51
C TYR A 287 4.20 -10.24 14.36
N LEU A 288 4.10 -11.21 13.45
CA LEU A 288 2.94 -12.08 13.28
C LEU A 288 3.37 -13.56 13.19
N ASP A 289 2.74 -14.44 13.95
CA ASP A 289 2.84 -15.88 13.69
C ASP A 289 2.17 -16.25 12.35
N THR A 290 2.59 -17.35 11.74
CA THR A 290 2.06 -17.76 10.43
C THR A 290 0.62 -18.25 10.45
N ASP A 291 0.11 -18.63 11.62
CA ASP A 291 -1.28 -19.08 11.83
C ASP A 291 -2.23 -17.91 12.08
N ILE A 292 -2.00 -16.81 11.37
CA ILE A 292 -2.76 -15.57 11.43
C ILE A 292 -3.45 -15.31 10.09
N LEU A 293 -4.66 -14.75 10.14
CA LEU A 293 -5.34 -14.16 8.99
C LEU A 293 -5.60 -12.68 9.21
N ILE A 294 -5.42 -11.89 8.14
CA ILE A 294 -5.79 -10.48 8.07
C ILE A 294 -7.21 -10.37 7.52
N LYS A 295 -8.06 -9.53 8.11
CA LYS A 295 -9.45 -9.29 7.66
C LYS A 295 -9.83 -7.84 7.46
N ALA A 296 -8.91 -6.92 7.73
CA ALA A 296 -9.07 -5.49 7.50
C ALA A 296 -7.69 -4.84 7.28
N PRO A 297 -7.61 -3.59 6.80
CA PRO A 297 -6.35 -2.86 6.67
C PRO A 297 -5.54 -2.84 7.98
N LEU A 298 -4.21 -2.90 7.87
CA LEU A 298 -3.29 -2.96 9.02
C LEU A 298 -2.72 -1.59 9.43
N GLU A 299 -2.88 -0.57 8.60
CA GLU A 299 -2.47 0.80 8.90
C GLU A 299 -2.98 1.29 10.27
N PRO A 300 -4.25 1.06 10.66
CA PRO A 300 -4.75 1.48 11.97
C PRO A 300 -4.00 0.85 13.15
N ILE A 301 -3.38 -0.32 12.98
CA ILE A 301 -2.59 -0.97 14.04
C ILE A 301 -1.27 -0.23 14.25
N PHE A 302 -0.59 0.16 13.17
CA PHE A 302 0.64 0.96 13.28
C PHE A 302 0.38 2.37 13.81
N ASP A 303 -0.81 2.92 13.53
CA ASP A 303 -1.22 4.23 14.03
C ASP A 303 -1.45 4.25 15.54
N LEU A 304 -1.64 3.10 16.20
CA LEU A 304 -1.71 3.00 17.66
C LEU A 304 -0.44 3.51 18.33
N LEU A 305 0.72 3.38 17.67
CA LEU A 305 1.98 3.88 18.20
C LEU A 305 2.14 5.40 18.07
N ASN A 306 1.27 6.11 17.33
CA ASN A 306 1.39 7.55 17.19
C ASN A 306 1.13 8.25 18.54
N GLY A 307 2.19 8.75 19.19
CA GLY A 307 2.12 9.35 20.52
C GLY A 307 2.03 8.33 21.66
N ALA A 308 2.27 7.04 21.40
CA ALA A 308 2.31 6.00 22.41
C ALA A 308 3.67 5.96 23.14
N LYS A 309 3.72 5.20 24.24
CA LYS A 309 4.96 4.95 24.98
C LYS A 309 5.80 3.90 24.25
N ASP A 310 7.10 3.90 24.50
CA ASP A 310 8.01 2.89 23.94
C ASP A 310 7.90 1.55 24.71
N LEU A 311 6.83 0.80 24.47
CA LEU A 311 6.52 -0.47 25.14
C LEU A 311 6.43 -1.61 24.12
N LEU A 312 6.52 -2.84 24.62
CA LEU A 312 6.16 -4.03 23.87
C LEU A 312 4.64 -4.24 23.94
N TYR A 313 3.94 -4.04 22.84
CA TYR A 313 2.49 -4.20 22.76
C TYR A 313 2.14 -5.63 22.32
N GLY A 314 1.32 -6.32 23.10
CA GLY A 314 0.83 -7.67 22.82
C GLY A 314 -0.66 -7.83 23.14
N ILE A 315 -1.17 -9.05 23.00
CA ILE A 315 -2.56 -9.39 23.34
C ILE A 315 -2.62 -10.01 24.72
N GLU A 316 -3.52 -9.52 25.56
CA GLU A 316 -3.80 -10.09 26.88
C GLU A 316 -4.21 -11.56 26.75
N SER A 317 -3.48 -12.44 27.43
CA SER A 317 -3.82 -13.86 27.52
C SER A 317 -3.17 -14.46 28.77
N GLY A 318 -3.85 -15.44 29.36
CA GLY A 318 -3.41 -16.19 30.53
C GLY A 318 -2.96 -15.34 31.73
N THR A 319 -2.46 -16.01 32.75
CA THR A 319 -1.90 -15.35 33.95
C THR A 319 -0.46 -15.79 34.16
N VAL A 320 0.35 -14.93 34.77
CA VAL A 320 1.76 -15.21 35.09
C VAL A 320 1.94 -16.39 36.06
N GLU A 321 0.88 -16.83 36.76
CA GLU A 321 0.87 -18.07 37.57
C GLU A 321 1.05 -19.35 36.72
N SER A 322 0.82 -19.28 35.41
CA SER A 322 1.02 -20.40 34.49
C SER A 322 2.47 -20.50 33.99
N LEU A 323 2.99 -21.73 33.87
CA LEU A 323 4.31 -22.00 33.26
C LEU A 323 4.41 -21.48 31.82
N ASN A 324 3.27 -21.40 31.11
CA ASN A 324 3.18 -20.87 29.74
C ASN A 324 3.41 -19.35 29.68
N PHE A 325 3.35 -18.66 30.82
CA PHE A 325 3.48 -17.22 30.97
C PHE A 325 4.61 -16.82 31.93
N GLY A 326 5.47 -17.77 32.32
CA GLY A 326 6.71 -17.47 33.05
C GLY A 326 6.68 -17.71 34.55
N ALA A 327 5.71 -18.49 35.07
CA ALA A 327 5.61 -18.75 36.51
C ALA A 327 6.90 -19.22 37.18
N GLN A 328 7.73 -19.97 36.45
CA GLN A 328 9.03 -20.45 36.90
C GLN A 328 10.10 -19.36 37.08
N PHE A 329 9.87 -18.16 36.57
CA PHE A 329 10.81 -17.03 36.61
C PHE A 329 10.38 -15.95 37.61
N PHE A 330 9.10 -15.86 37.95
CA PHE A 330 8.56 -14.84 38.85
C PHE A 330 8.72 -15.17 40.33
N ASN A 331 8.96 -14.13 41.12
CA ASN A 331 8.83 -14.20 42.58
C ASN A 331 7.45 -13.67 42.99
N PHE A 332 6.52 -14.58 43.28
CA PHE A 332 5.14 -14.23 43.64
C PHE A 332 4.97 -13.59 45.02
N ASN A 333 6.05 -13.43 45.79
CA ASN A 333 6.04 -12.55 46.96
C ASN A 333 6.12 -11.07 46.57
N GLN A 334 6.52 -10.77 45.33
CA GLN A 334 6.71 -9.41 44.81
C GLN A 334 5.75 -9.07 43.66
N ILE A 335 5.26 -10.08 42.94
CA ILE A 335 4.39 -9.93 41.78
C ILE A 335 3.04 -10.58 42.04
N ASP A 336 1.96 -9.90 41.68
CA ASP A 336 0.61 -10.46 41.70
C ASP A 336 0.49 -11.60 40.67
N LYS A 337 0.19 -12.80 41.16
CA LYS A 337 0.03 -14.00 40.34
C LYS A 337 -1.15 -13.94 39.37
N SER A 338 -2.13 -13.06 39.64
CA SER A 338 -3.29 -12.83 38.77
C SER A 338 -3.00 -11.91 37.59
N LEU A 339 -1.82 -11.28 37.55
CA LEU A 339 -1.40 -10.43 36.45
C LEU A 339 -1.46 -11.22 35.13
N THR A 340 -2.07 -10.61 34.13
CA THR A 340 -2.19 -11.20 32.80
C THR A 340 -0.94 -10.94 31.98
N GLY A 341 -0.58 -11.91 31.14
CA GLY A 341 0.57 -11.81 30.26
C GLY A 341 0.20 -11.33 28.86
N ILE A 342 1.18 -11.38 27.97
CA ILE A 342 1.02 -11.27 26.53
C ILE A 342 1.10 -12.62 25.83
N ASN A 343 0.20 -12.85 24.89
CA ASN A 343 0.36 -13.85 23.84
C ASN A 343 1.44 -13.36 22.86
N SER A 344 2.46 -14.18 22.63
CA SER A 344 3.65 -13.80 21.85
C SER A 344 3.45 -13.83 20.32
N GLY A 345 2.32 -14.32 19.82
CA GLY A 345 2.08 -14.48 18.38
C GLY A 345 1.75 -13.19 17.63
N THR A 346 1.51 -12.09 18.34
CA THR A 346 1.38 -10.75 17.75
C THR A 346 2.05 -9.74 18.66
N LEU A 347 3.11 -9.09 18.18
CA LEU A 347 3.88 -8.10 18.94
C LEU A 347 4.07 -6.83 18.10
N LEU A 348 3.64 -5.69 18.61
CA LEU A 348 3.82 -4.38 18.00
C LEU A 348 4.77 -3.54 18.86
N PHE A 349 5.75 -2.89 18.25
CA PHE A 349 6.74 -2.10 19.00
C PHE A 349 7.49 -1.12 18.09
N PHE A 350 8.14 -0.12 18.70
CA PHE A 350 9.07 0.76 17.99
C PHE A 350 10.40 0.07 17.74
N ASN A 351 11.01 0.38 16.61
CA ASN A 351 12.43 0.11 16.40
C ASN A 351 13.27 1.10 17.22
N SER A 352 13.45 0.79 18.49
CA SER A 352 14.13 1.66 19.46
C SER A 352 15.26 0.94 20.19
N ILE A 353 16.15 1.73 20.80
CA ILE A 353 17.21 1.22 21.67
C ILE A 353 16.61 0.48 22.87
N GLN A 354 15.47 0.96 23.40
CA GLN A 354 14.79 0.33 24.53
C GLN A 354 14.29 -1.06 24.18
N MET A 355 13.62 -1.22 23.03
CA MET A 355 13.14 -2.52 22.57
C MET A 355 14.27 -3.46 22.18
N LYS A 356 15.33 -2.94 21.53
CA LYS A 356 16.55 -3.70 21.27
C LYS A 356 17.16 -4.25 22.56
N SER A 357 17.24 -3.42 23.60
CA SER A 357 17.77 -3.82 24.90
C SER A 357 16.90 -4.86 25.61
N LEU A 358 15.56 -4.72 25.54
CA LEU A 358 14.63 -5.72 26.06
C LEU A 358 14.82 -7.06 25.37
N PHE A 359 14.87 -7.08 24.04
CA PHE A 359 15.07 -8.30 23.24
C PHE A 359 16.43 -8.95 23.53
N GLN A 360 17.49 -8.15 23.73
CA GLN A 360 18.79 -8.66 24.13
C GLN A 360 18.74 -9.37 25.50
N ARG A 361 18.10 -8.77 26.51
CA ARG A 361 17.94 -9.42 27.83
C ARG A 361 17.16 -10.73 27.76
N ILE A 362 16.12 -10.78 26.92
CA ILE A 362 15.35 -12.01 26.68
C ILE A 362 16.25 -13.07 26.04
N ARG A 363 17.04 -12.70 25.02
CA ARG A 363 17.99 -13.60 24.35
C ARG A 363 19.04 -14.15 25.31
N ASP A 364 19.65 -13.29 26.12
CA ASP A 364 20.67 -13.69 27.10
C ASP A 364 20.09 -14.70 28.11
N HIS A 365 18.85 -14.48 28.56
CA HIS A 365 18.17 -15.41 29.47
C HIS A 365 17.85 -16.75 28.77
N VAL A 366 17.36 -16.74 27.53
CA VAL A 366 17.12 -17.96 26.75
C VAL A 366 18.42 -18.76 26.58
N GLU A 367 19.52 -18.09 26.27
CA GLU A 367 20.84 -18.70 26.12
C GLU A 367 21.30 -19.33 27.44
N SER A 368 21.31 -18.57 28.53
CA SER A 368 21.68 -19.07 29.86
C SER A 368 20.81 -20.25 30.30
N PHE A 369 19.50 -20.20 30.03
CA PHE A 369 18.55 -21.26 30.36
C PHE A 369 18.86 -22.55 29.59
N THR A 370 19.20 -22.41 28.30
CA THR A 370 19.57 -23.53 27.42
C THR A 370 20.92 -24.14 27.82
N GLN A 371 21.94 -23.31 28.08
CA GLN A 371 23.26 -23.76 28.51
C GLN A 371 23.23 -24.48 29.86
N SER A 372 22.27 -24.13 30.72
CA SER A 372 22.05 -24.79 32.01
C SER A 372 21.38 -26.17 31.89
N GLY A 373 21.08 -26.63 30.67
CA GLY A 373 20.48 -27.95 30.42
C GLY A 373 18.99 -28.06 30.73
N ASN A 374 18.30 -26.92 30.92
CA ASN A 374 16.87 -26.92 31.14
C ASN A 374 16.10 -27.34 29.88
N LYS A 375 14.95 -27.99 30.07
CA LYS A 375 14.07 -28.36 28.96
C LYS A 375 13.35 -27.12 28.42
N PRO A 376 13.19 -26.96 27.09
CA PRO A 376 12.42 -25.88 26.50
C PRO A 376 11.01 -25.78 27.12
N PRO A 377 10.51 -24.57 27.44
CA PRO A 377 9.14 -24.40 27.89
C PRO A 377 8.13 -24.83 26.83
N TYR A 378 6.93 -25.22 27.27
CA TYR A 378 5.86 -25.66 26.35
C TYR A 378 5.44 -24.57 25.35
N CYS A 379 5.32 -23.33 25.81
CA CYS A 379 5.07 -22.15 24.97
C CYS A 379 6.36 -21.46 24.49
N MET A 380 7.48 -22.19 24.43
CA MET A 380 8.75 -21.75 23.87
C MET A 380 9.28 -20.42 24.46
N ASP A 381 9.30 -19.35 23.68
CA ASP A 381 9.85 -18.03 24.00
C ASP A 381 8.89 -17.16 24.84
N GLN A 382 7.59 -17.41 24.78
CA GLN A 382 6.57 -16.61 25.47
C GLN A 382 6.82 -16.41 26.99
N PRO A 383 7.24 -17.43 27.77
CA PRO A 383 7.53 -17.25 29.19
C PRO A 383 8.68 -16.27 29.46
N PHE A 384 9.68 -16.22 28.58
CA PHE A 384 10.84 -15.32 28.72
C PHE A 384 10.47 -13.88 28.35
N ILE A 385 9.68 -13.72 27.29
CA ILE A 385 9.15 -12.42 26.87
C ILE A 385 8.33 -11.82 28.01
N ASN A 386 7.33 -12.56 28.52
CA ASN A 386 6.50 -12.12 29.64
C ASN A 386 7.33 -11.75 30.86
N PHE A 387 8.29 -12.59 31.25
CA PHE A 387 9.11 -12.33 32.42
C PHE A 387 9.83 -10.99 32.35
N HIS A 388 10.59 -10.73 31.28
CA HIS A 388 11.39 -9.50 31.18
C HIS A 388 10.52 -8.27 30.91
N SER A 389 9.50 -8.38 30.06
CA SER A 389 8.65 -7.23 29.74
C SER A 389 7.84 -6.76 30.96
N ILE A 390 7.34 -7.69 31.77
CA ILE A 390 6.60 -7.39 33.00
C ILE A 390 7.53 -6.89 34.10
N LYS A 391 8.66 -7.59 34.34
CA LYS A 391 9.64 -7.21 35.36
C LYS A 391 10.16 -5.78 35.16
N ASP A 392 10.37 -5.39 33.91
CA ASP A 392 10.93 -4.07 33.57
C ASP A 392 9.84 -3.00 33.37
N GLY A 393 8.56 -3.36 33.44
CA GLY A 393 7.44 -2.44 33.17
C GLY A 393 7.37 -1.96 31.72
N LEU A 394 7.87 -2.76 30.78
CA LEU A 394 8.02 -2.44 29.36
C LEU A 394 6.98 -3.13 28.47
N TYR A 395 5.73 -3.24 28.93
CA TYR A 395 4.68 -3.92 28.18
C TYR A 395 3.31 -3.23 28.28
N ASP A 396 2.48 -3.48 27.29
CA ASP A 396 1.05 -3.19 27.29
C ASP A 396 0.34 -4.36 26.61
N ASN A 397 -0.59 -5.01 27.30
CA ASN A 397 -1.33 -6.15 26.80
C ASN A 397 -2.79 -5.83 26.45
N CYS A 398 -3.20 -4.57 26.57
CA CYS A 398 -4.60 -4.16 26.42
C CYS A 398 -4.84 -3.45 25.09
N MET A 399 -3.89 -2.64 24.61
CA MET A 399 -4.07 -1.73 23.49
C MET A 399 -4.41 -2.46 22.18
N LEU A 400 -3.86 -3.66 21.96
CA LEU A 400 -4.11 -4.46 20.76
C LEU A 400 -5.40 -5.29 20.82
N ASN A 401 -6.03 -5.43 22.00
CA ASN A 401 -7.21 -6.28 22.17
C ASN A 401 -8.37 -5.94 21.24
N PRO A 402 -8.67 -4.67 20.87
CA PRO A 402 -9.72 -4.39 19.89
C PRO A 402 -9.38 -4.84 18.46
N PHE A 403 -8.11 -5.02 18.13
CA PHE A 403 -7.60 -5.21 16.77
C PHE A 403 -7.19 -6.64 16.45
N VAL A 404 -7.02 -7.50 17.44
CA VAL A 404 -6.63 -8.90 17.25
C VAL A 404 -7.57 -9.82 17.99
N SER A 405 -8.19 -10.73 17.25
CA SER A 405 -8.98 -11.82 17.79
C SER A 405 -8.11 -13.04 18.03
N LEU A 406 -8.04 -13.49 19.28
CA LEU A 406 -7.26 -14.65 19.69
C LEU A 406 -8.19 -15.87 19.85
N PHE A 407 -7.93 -16.93 19.08
CA PHE A 407 -8.75 -18.16 19.08
C PHE A 407 -8.06 -19.32 19.83
N GLU A 408 -8.16 -19.30 21.17
CA GLU A 408 -7.62 -20.34 22.06
C GLU A 408 -8.67 -21.45 22.29
N GLY A 409 -8.69 -22.46 21.43
CA GLY A 409 -9.62 -23.59 21.60
C GLY A 409 -11.08 -23.22 21.33
N ASN A 410 -11.94 -23.38 22.35
CA ASN A 410 -13.39 -23.19 22.27
C ASN A 410 -13.86 -21.85 22.87
N ASP A 411 -12.95 -20.93 23.15
CA ASP A 411 -13.27 -19.67 23.81
C ASP A 411 -14.17 -18.79 22.94
N THR A 412 -15.06 -18.04 23.59
CA THR A 412 -15.88 -17.01 22.94
C THR A 412 -14.99 -15.81 22.61
N VAL A 413 -14.90 -15.47 21.33
CA VAL A 413 -14.07 -14.37 20.84
C VAL A 413 -14.97 -13.19 20.47
N ASP A 414 -15.16 -12.24 21.37
CA ASP A 414 -16.20 -11.21 21.23
C ASP A 414 -15.85 -10.11 20.21
N ASN A 415 -14.56 -9.84 20.02
CA ASN A 415 -14.07 -8.78 19.11
C ASN A 415 -13.93 -9.24 17.64
N TYR A 416 -14.31 -10.48 17.31
CA TYR A 416 -14.08 -11.05 15.97
C TYR A 416 -14.83 -10.34 14.84
N THR A 417 -15.86 -9.57 15.15
CA THR A 417 -16.62 -8.80 14.16
C THR A 417 -15.88 -7.52 13.74
N SER A 418 -15.09 -6.93 14.63
CA SER A 418 -14.45 -5.61 14.44
C SER A 418 -12.93 -5.66 14.29
N SER A 419 -12.25 -6.71 14.79
CA SER A 419 -10.79 -6.79 14.75
C SER A 419 -10.21 -6.83 13.31
N SER A 420 -8.92 -6.57 13.15
CA SER A 420 -8.24 -6.63 11.85
C SER A 420 -7.44 -7.93 11.66
N ILE A 421 -7.05 -8.57 12.76
CA ILE A 421 -6.20 -9.76 12.79
C ILE A 421 -6.95 -10.89 13.50
N CYS A 422 -6.83 -12.12 12.99
CA CYS A 422 -7.33 -13.34 13.63
C CYS A 422 -6.18 -14.32 13.85
N HIS A 423 -5.86 -14.65 15.10
CA HIS A 423 -4.79 -15.58 15.46
C HIS A 423 -5.35 -16.94 15.89
N PHE A 424 -4.98 -18.01 15.17
CA PHE A 424 -5.42 -19.39 15.40
C PHE A 424 -4.40 -20.18 16.25
N SER A 425 -4.10 -19.67 17.45
CA SER A 425 -3.01 -20.15 18.31
C SER A 425 -3.11 -21.63 18.72
N PHE A 426 -4.34 -22.18 18.83
CA PHE A 426 -4.59 -23.52 19.33
C PHE A 426 -5.00 -24.57 18.26
N PRO A 427 -4.59 -25.85 18.39
CA PRO A 427 -3.66 -26.39 19.37
C PRO A 427 -2.20 -26.16 18.96
N ILE A 428 -1.35 -25.96 19.95
CA ILE A 428 0.09 -25.71 19.77
C ILE A 428 0.72 -26.86 18.96
N GLY A 429 1.51 -26.51 17.94
CA GLY A 429 2.25 -27.47 17.12
C GLY A 429 1.42 -28.31 16.12
N ASN A 430 0.10 -28.11 16.00
CA ASN A 430 -0.73 -28.89 15.09
C ASN A 430 -1.05 -28.13 13.79
N PHE A 431 -0.19 -28.31 12.78
CA PHE A 431 -0.37 -27.70 11.46
C PHE A 431 -1.73 -28.02 10.84
N GLY A 432 -2.13 -29.30 10.77
CA GLY A 432 -3.31 -29.73 10.02
C GLY A 432 -4.61 -29.12 10.55
N HIS A 433 -4.75 -29.05 11.87
CA HIS A 433 -5.91 -28.44 12.52
C HIS A 433 -5.96 -26.93 12.30
N LYS A 434 -4.81 -26.24 12.43
CA LYS A 434 -4.71 -24.78 12.19
C LYS A 434 -5.02 -24.44 10.74
N PHE A 435 -4.40 -25.17 9.80
CA PHE A 435 -4.62 -24.97 8.37
C PHE A 435 -6.08 -25.15 7.98
N TYR A 436 -6.75 -26.19 8.48
CA TYR A 436 -8.19 -26.38 8.25
C TYR A 436 -9.02 -25.21 8.78
N ARG A 437 -8.81 -24.79 10.03
CA ARG A 437 -9.55 -23.67 10.65
C ARG A 437 -9.35 -22.35 9.89
N MET A 438 -8.11 -22.04 9.51
CA MET A 438 -7.80 -20.85 8.71
C MET A 438 -8.51 -20.89 7.36
N LYS A 439 -8.49 -22.03 6.66
CA LYS A 439 -9.20 -22.18 5.39
C LYS A 439 -10.71 -21.98 5.54
N GLU A 440 -11.33 -22.62 6.54
CA GLU A 440 -12.76 -22.45 6.82
C GLU A 440 -13.10 -20.99 7.10
N PHE A 441 -12.28 -20.33 7.92
CA PHE A 441 -12.49 -18.94 8.29
C PHE A 441 -12.32 -18.00 7.09
N LEU A 442 -11.21 -18.09 6.36
CA LEU A 442 -10.94 -17.26 5.18
C LEU A 442 -12.05 -17.41 4.13
N ASN A 443 -12.52 -18.63 3.89
CA ASN A 443 -13.62 -18.87 2.96
C ASN A 443 -14.91 -18.13 3.38
N LYS A 444 -15.26 -18.17 4.67
CA LYS A 444 -16.43 -17.47 5.22
C LYS A 444 -16.25 -15.96 5.13
N THR A 445 -15.07 -15.44 5.44
CA THR A 445 -14.78 -14.00 5.39
C THR A 445 -14.84 -13.46 3.95
N LEU A 446 -14.30 -14.21 2.99
CA LEU A 446 -14.29 -13.81 1.57
C LEU A 446 -15.69 -13.79 0.95
N LEU A 447 -16.61 -14.63 1.41
CA LEU A 447 -17.97 -14.77 0.86
C LEU A 447 -19.03 -13.95 1.61
N LYS A 448 -18.63 -13.13 2.59
CA LYS A 448 -19.55 -12.29 3.35
C LYS A 448 -20.00 -11.09 2.51
N GLU A 449 -21.32 -10.93 2.34
CA GLU A 449 -21.93 -9.75 1.70
C GLU A 449 -21.97 -8.57 2.69
N ILE A 450 -21.52 -7.38 2.27
CA ILE A 450 -21.37 -6.21 3.17
C ILE A 450 -22.30 -5.04 2.81
N ASN A 451 -22.58 -4.77 1.52
CA ASN A 451 -23.63 -3.86 1.05
C ASN A 451 -23.72 -3.88 -0.50
N SER A 452 -24.92 -3.94 -1.07
CA SER A 452 -25.16 -4.40 -2.46
C SER A 452 -25.65 -3.34 -3.47
N ASP A 453 -25.27 -2.07 -3.32
CA ASP A 453 -25.72 -1.02 -4.27
C ASP A 453 -24.82 -0.86 -5.52
N ALA A 454 -23.69 -1.59 -5.61
CA ALA A 454 -22.68 -1.38 -6.65
C ALA A 454 -22.97 -2.16 -7.96
N ILE A 455 -24.03 -1.81 -8.70
CA ILE A 455 -24.48 -2.59 -9.87
C ILE A 455 -23.94 -2.13 -11.26
N PHE A 456 -23.24 -1.01 -11.42
CA PHE A 456 -23.00 -0.46 -12.79
C PHE A 456 -21.55 -0.33 -13.28
N GLU A 457 -20.54 -0.64 -12.47
CA GLU A 457 -19.14 -0.40 -12.88
C GLU A 457 -18.54 -1.48 -13.79
N LEU A 458 -18.90 -2.74 -13.59
CA LEU A 458 -18.31 -3.86 -14.33
C LEU A 458 -18.97 -4.14 -15.68
N SER A 459 -20.20 -3.66 -15.90
CA SER A 459 -20.97 -4.03 -17.10
C SER A 459 -20.24 -3.69 -18.40
N GLY A 460 -20.08 -4.70 -19.26
CA GLY A 460 -19.39 -4.59 -20.54
C GLY A 460 -17.86 -4.61 -20.45
N ARG A 461 -17.27 -4.61 -19.24
CA ARG A 461 -15.81 -4.68 -19.07
C ARG A 461 -15.31 -6.12 -19.24
N LYS A 462 -14.21 -6.25 -19.96
CA LYS A 462 -13.48 -7.50 -20.20
C LYS A 462 -12.13 -7.42 -19.51
N PHE A 463 -11.73 -8.48 -18.84
CA PHE A 463 -10.45 -8.56 -18.17
C PHE A 463 -9.68 -9.81 -18.60
N SER A 464 -8.37 -9.72 -18.62
CA SER A 464 -7.50 -10.86 -18.89
C SER A 464 -7.64 -11.91 -17.80
N TRP A 465 -7.54 -13.19 -18.17
CA TRP A 465 -7.50 -14.30 -17.24
C TRP A 465 -6.53 -15.36 -17.79
N ASN A 466 -5.31 -15.45 -17.28
CA ASN A 466 -4.27 -16.33 -17.83
C ASN A 466 -4.14 -16.16 -19.36
N SER A 467 -4.38 -17.23 -20.13
CA SER A 467 -4.38 -17.22 -21.60
C SER A 467 -5.72 -16.82 -22.23
N GLY A 468 -6.71 -16.43 -21.44
CA GLY A 468 -8.08 -16.12 -21.84
C GLY A 468 -8.60 -14.84 -21.20
N TYR A 469 -9.91 -14.79 -20.99
CA TYR A 469 -10.59 -13.62 -20.44
C TYR A 469 -11.82 -14.00 -19.61
N ILE A 470 -12.26 -13.02 -18.82
CA ILE A 470 -13.59 -12.93 -18.25
C ILE A 470 -14.24 -11.61 -18.67
N LYS A 471 -15.52 -11.61 -19.01
CA LYS A 471 -16.29 -10.43 -19.41
C LYS A 471 -17.59 -10.37 -18.64
N PHE A 472 -17.82 -9.25 -17.99
CA PHE A 472 -19.01 -9.01 -17.20
C PHE A 472 -20.10 -8.46 -18.11
N THR A 473 -21.24 -9.12 -18.15
CA THR A 473 -22.38 -8.77 -19.00
C THR A 473 -23.67 -8.83 -18.20
N VAL A 474 -24.72 -8.23 -18.76
CA VAL A 474 -26.08 -8.32 -18.23
C VAL A 474 -26.95 -8.84 -19.35
N ASP A 475 -27.74 -9.87 -19.06
CA ASP A 475 -28.62 -10.45 -20.05
C ASP A 475 -29.89 -9.64 -20.27
N LEU A 476 -30.73 -10.09 -21.21
CA LEU A 476 -31.94 -9.36 -21.58
C LEU A 476 -33.00 -9.29 -20.46
N LYS A 477 -32.82 -10.04 -19.37
CA LYS A 477 -33.72 -10.04 -18.21
C LYS A 477 -33.11 -9.29 -17.01
N GLY A 478 -31.93 -8.68 -17.18
CA GLY A 478 -31.22 -7.98 -16.11
C GLY A 478 -30.35 -8.88 -15.24
N PHE A 479 -30.17 -10.17 -15.58
CA PHE A 479 -29.34 -11.07 -14.80
C PHE A 479 -27.85 -10.91 -15.13
N CYS A 480 -27.03 -10.86 -14.09
CA CYS A 480 -25.58 -10.80 -14.17
C CYS A 480 -25.02 -12.08 -14.80
N LYS A 481 -24.34 -11.95 -15.93
CA LYS A 481 -23.68 -13.05 -16.65
C LYS A 481 -22.19 -12.81 -16.80
N LEU A 482 -21.44 -13.89 -16.69
CA LEU A 482 -20.01 -13.91 -16.94
C LEU A 482 -19.76 -14.67 -18.25
N GLU A 483 -19.14 -14.02 -19.22
CA GLU A 483 -18.62 -14.70 -20.40
C GLU A 483 -17.13 -14.98 -20.18
N THR A 484 -16.68 -16.18 -20.48
CA THR A 484 -15.27 -16.56 -20.35
C THR A 484 -14.80 -17.23 -21.62
N THR A 485 -13.49 -17.33 -21.82
CA THR A 485 -12.90 -18.12 -22.93
C THR A 485 -13.35 -19.58 -22.91
N TRP A 486 -13.77 -20.11 -21.75
CA TRP A 486 -14.09 -21.52 -21.55
C TRP A 486 -15.59 -21.80 -21.38
N GLY A 487 -16.45 -20.82 -21.61
CA GLY A 487 -17.90 -20.96 -21.46
C GLY A 487 -18.55 -19.79 -20.71
N GLN A 488 -19.76 -20.03 -20.24
CA GLN A 488 -20.56 -19.03 -19.51
C GLN A 488 -20.59 -19.33 -18.01
N GLY A 489 -20.80 -18.28 -17.23
CA GLY A 489 -20.87 -18.29 -15.79
C GLY A 489 -21.80 -17.20 -15.25
N THR A 490 -21.80 -17.06 -13.94
CA THR A 490 -22.57 -16.05 -13.20
C THR A 490 -21.65 -15.29 -12.26
N PHE A 491 -22.12 -14.15 -11.75
CA PHE A 491 -21.46 -13.47 -10.66
C PHE A 491 -22.47 -12.79 -9.74
N SER A 492 -22.10 -12.62 -8.47
CA SER A 492 -22.80 -11.80 -7.48
C SER A 492 -21.85 -10.75 -6.91
N ILE A 493 -22.40 -9.63 -6.46
CA ILE A 493 -21.63 -8.55 -5.83
C ILE A 493 -21.57 -8.83 -4.33
N LEU A 494 -20.36 -8.79 -3.77
CA LEU A 494 -20.13 -8.97 -2.33
C LEU A 494 -19.95 -7.62 -1.62
N ASP A 495 -19.26 -6.70 -2.29
CA ASP A 495 -19.00 -5.33 -1.86
C ASP A 495 -18.68 -4.46 -3.09
N THR A 496 -18.53 -3.15 -2.91
CA THR A 496 -18.25 -2.15 -3.95
C THR A 496 -17.19 -2.61 -4.94
N TYR A 497 -16.05 -3.11 -4.46
CA TYR A 497 -14.94 -3.58 -5.30
C TYR A 497 -14.76 -5.09 -5.30
N MET A 498 -15.74 -5.86 -4.83
CA MET A 498 -15.62 -7.31 -4.68
C MET A 498 -16.81 -8.06 -5.26
N VAL A 499 -16.51 -9.11 -6.03
CA VAL A 499 -17.53 -9.98 -6.63
C VAL A 499 -17.19 -11.45 -6.41
N CYS A 500 -18.22 -12.28 -6.29
CA CYS A 500 -18.11 -13.73 -6.40
C CYS A 500 -18.46 -14.14 -7.83
N ALA A 501 -17.51 -14.65 -8.58
CA ALA A 501 -17.69 -15.15 -9.94
C ALA A 501 -17.67 -16.68 -9.96
N GLN A 502 -18.54 -17.28 -10.77
CA GLN A 502 -18.66 -18.73 -10.90
C GLN A 502 -18.70 -19.15 -12.37
N TRP A 503 -17.85 -20.10 -12.75
CA TRP A 503 -17.92 -20.81 -14.03
C TRP A 503 -17.26 -22.19 -13.89
N ASN A 504 -17.70 -23.19 -14.68
CA ASN A 504 -17.12 -24.54 -14.68
C ASN A 504 -16.95 -25.18 -13.29
N ASN A 505 -17.92 -24.96 -12.38
CA ASN A 505 -17.90 -25.40 -10.97
C ASN A 505 -16.79 -24.78 -10.10
N PHE A 506 -16.07 -23.81 -10.62
CA PHE A 506 -15.13 -23.00 -9.86
C PHE A 506 -15.78 -21.73 -9.36
N TYR A 507 -15.51 -21.39 -8.10
CA TYR A 507 -15.95 -20.16 -7.48
C TYR A 507 -14.75 -19.31 -7.15
N HIS A 508 -14.80 -18.05 -7.52
CA HIS A 508 -13.72 -17.10 -7.37
C HIS A 508 -14.22 -15.83 -6.70
N VAL A 509 -13.52 -15.37 -5.67
CA VAL A 509 -13.73 -14.02 -5.15
C VAL A 509 -12.70 -13.11 -5.81
N LEU A 510 -13.20 -12.11 -6.55
CA LEU A 510 -12.37 -11.12 -7.22
C LEU A 510 -12.47 -9.81 -6.45
N LYS A 511 -11.31 -9.18 -6.20
CA LYS A 511 -11.21 -7.82 -5.67
C LYS A 511 -10.56 -6.91 -6.70
N PHE A 512 -11.28 -5.87 -7.10
CA PHE A 512 -10.83 -4.87 -8.05
C PHE A 512 -10.10 -3.71 -7.34
N ASN A 513 -9.22 -3.03 -8.07
CA ASN A 513 -8.75 -1.72 -7.66
C ASN A 513 -9.85 -0.66 -7.82
N LYS A 514 -9.65 0.53 -7.24
CA LYS A 514 -10.66 1.60 -7.21
C LYS A 514 -11.18 2.03 -8.60
N ASN A 515 -10.36 1.84 -9.64
CA ASN A 515 -10.67 2.26 -11.01
C ASN A 515 -11.22 1.12 -11.90
N TYR A 516 -11.34 -0.11 -11.35
CA TYR A 516 -11.69 -1.32 -12.09
C TYR A 516 -10.83 -1.53 -13.35
N THR A 517 -9.53 -1.28 -13.22
CA THR A 517 -8.53 -1.55 -14.27
C THR A 517 -7.76 -2.83 -13.99
N GLU A 518 -7.76 -3.30 -12.75
CA GLU A 518 -7.03 -4.50 -12.32
C GLU A 518 -7.85 -5.24 -11.26
N TYR A 519 -7.62 -6.54 -11.16
CA TYR A 519 -8.17 -7.36 -10.08
C TYR A 519 -7.16 -8.39 -9.58
N ILE A 520 -7.35 -8.80 -8.33
CA ILE A 520 -6.84 -10.07 -7.80
C ILE A 520 -8.00 -11.04 -7.60
N SER A 521 -7.73 -12.33 -7.67
CA SER A 521 -8.72 -13.38 -7.51
C SER A 521 -8.21 -14.49 -6.61
N PHE A 522 -9.10 -15.04 -5.78
CA PHE A 522 -8.88 -16.26 -5.02
C PHE A 522 -9.98 -17.27 -5.30
N ARG A 523 -9.60 -18.51 -5.62
CA ARG A 523 -10.56 -19.60 -5.77
C ARG A 523 -11.07 -20.12 -4.42
N THR A 524 -12.37 -19.97 -4.18
CA THR A 524 -13.05 -20.41 -2.95
C THR A 524 -13.72 -21.77 -3.11
N SER A 525 -13.93 -22.25 -4.34
CA SER A 525 -14.38 -23.63 -4.58
C SER A 525 -13.70 -24.20 -5.83
N PRO A 526 -12.97 -25.33 -5.72
CA PRO A 526 -12.58 -25.98 -4.46
C PRO A 526 -11.76 -25.03 -3.57
N ARG A 527 -11.72 -25.28 -2.26
CA ARG A 527 -11.09 -24.41 -1.25
C ARG A 527 -9.57 -24.52 -1.25
N ASP A 528 -8.95 -24.25 -2.38
CA ASP A 528 -7.49 -24.23 -2.54
C ASP A 528 -6.91 -22.80 -2.56
N PHE A 529 -7.77 -21.78 -2.68
CA PHE A 529 -7.36 -20.38 -2.70
C PHE A 529 -6.32 -20.11 -3.77
N GLU A 530 -6.44 -20.76 -4.94
CA GLU A 530 -5.61 -20.45 -6.09
C GLU A 530 -5.66 -18.95 -6.37
N PHE A 531 -4.49 -18.31 -6.38
CA PHE A 531 -4.35 -16.88 -6.63
C PHE A 531 -4.25 -16.63 -8.13
N SER A 532 -4.92 -15.59 -8.60
CA SER A 532 -4.77 -15.08 -9.95
C SER A 532 -4.88 -13.56 -9.94
N LYS A 533 -4.39 -12.92 -11.00
CA LYS A 533 -4.58 -11.50 -11.23
C LYS A 533 -4.91 -11.26 -12.69
N GLY A 534 -5.54 -10.13 -12.97
CA GLY A 534 -5.77 -9.71 -14.35
C GLY A 534 -6.02 -8.23 -14.47
N TYR A 535 -6.06 -7.79 -15.71
CA TYR A 535 -6.08 -6.38 -16.10
C TYR A 535 -7.20 -6.17 -17.10
N LEU A 536 -7.73 -4.95 -17.13
CA LEU A 536 -8.76 -4.54 -18.07
C LEU A 536 -8.20 -4.68 -19.49
N ILE A 537 -8.91 -5.45 -20.31
CA ILE A 537 -8.70 -5.50 -21.75
C ILE A 537 -9.51 -4.35 -22.32
N ASP A 538 -8.79 -3.32 -22.79
CA ASP A 538 -9.45 -2.14 -23.30
C ASP A 538 -10.19 -2.40 -24.61
N SER A 539 -11.38 -1.80 -24.70
CA SER A 539 -12.27 -1.96 -25.84
C SER A 539 -12.46 -0.62 -26.54
N TYR A 540 -11.98 -0.48 -27.77
CA TYR A 540 -12.06 0.78 -28.50
C TYR A 540 -13.48 1.15 -28.96
N LEU A 541 -14.41 0.19 -28.99
CA LEU A 541 -15.80 0.41 -29.37
C LEU A 541 -16.73 0.40 -28.14
N ASN A 542 -17.51 1.47 -27.98
CA ASN A 542 -18.60 1.54 -27.01
C ASN A 542 -19.95 1.59 -27.76
N ILE A 543 -20.84 0.66 -27.48
CA ILE A 543 -22.18 0.59 -28.08
C ILE A 543 -23.21 0.99 -27.02
N TYR A 544 -23.94 2.06 -27.28
CA TYR A 544 -25.03 2.58 -26.45
C TYR A 544 -26.35 2.38 -27.18
N GLY A 545 -27.40 2.09 -26.43
CA GLY A 545 -28.74 1.98 -27.00
C GLY A 545 -29.78 1.42 -26.04
N ASP A 546 -30.87 0.95 -26.62
CA ASP A 546 -31.87 0.12 -25.97
C ASP A 546 -31.77 -1.35 -26.44
N SER A 547 -32.85 -2.14 -26.33
CA SER A 547 -32.86 -3.54 -26.79
C SER A 547 -32.51 -3.70 -28.27
N HIS A 548 -32.70 -2.67 -29.09
CA HIS A 548 -32.31 -2.68 -30.50
C HIS A 548 -30.78 -2.72 -30.65
N ALA A 549 -30.00 -2.03 -29.80
CA ALA A 549 -28.54 -2.17 -29.80
C ALA A 549 -28.12 -3.62 -29.52
N GLY A 550 -28.68 -4.20 -28.46
CA GLY A 550 -28.34 -5.55 -28.02
C GLY A 550 -28.59 -6.61 -29.09
N LEU A 551 -29.68 -6.49 -29.84
CA LEU A 551 -30.02 -7.44 -30.91
C LEU A 551 -29.30 -7.14 -32.24
N CYS A 552 -29.12 -5.87 -32.61
CA CYS A 552 -28.41 -5.51 -33.84
C CYS A 552 -26.94 -5.96 -33.79
N PHE A 553 -26.29 -5.85 -32.63
CA PHE A 553 -24.88 -6.20 -32.46
C PHE A 553 -24.66 -7.54 -31.76
N LYS A 554 -25.70 -8.37 -31.66
CA LYS A 554 -25.56 -9.74 -31.20
C LYS A 554 -24.52 -10.49 -32.05
N ASP A 555 -23.61 -11.20 -31.40
CA ASP A 555 -22.53 -11.98 -32.03
C ASP A 555 -21.48 -11.15 -32.81
N LEU A 556 -21.38 -9.83 -32.54
CA LEU A 556 -20.32 -8.97 -33.09
C LEU A 556 -18.93 -9.45 -32.63
N GLN A 557 -18.02 -9.72 -33.58
CA GLN A 557 -16.68 -10.28 -33.31
C GLN A 557 -15.61 -9.21 -33.02
N ILE A 558 -15.96 -7.92 -33.11
CA ILE A 558 -15.10 -6.82 -32.67
C ILE A 558 -15.17 -6.70 -31.15
N GLU A 559 -14.03 -6.50 -30.48
CA GLU A 559 -14.02 -6.22 -29.04
C GLU A 559 -14.75 -4.91 -28.75
N HIS A 560 -15.81 -4.99 -27.94
CA HIS A 560 -16.70 -3.87 -27.67
C HIS A 560 -17.29 -3.92 -26.25
N ARG A 561 -17.58 -2.74 -25.68
CA ARG A 561 -18.43 -2.59 -24.50
C ARG A 561 -19.87 -2.44 -24.95
N ASN A 562 -20.74 -3.34 -24.51
CA ASN A 562 -22.17 -3.25 -24.76
C ASN A 562 -22.85 -2.59 -23.57
N LEU A 563 -23.27 -1.33 -23.74
CA LEU A 563 -23.72 -0.43 -22.67
C LEU A 563 -25.20 -0.06 -22.83
N PHE A 564 -26.01 -0.90 -23.49
CA PHE A 564 -27.43 -0.66 -23.69
C PHE A 564 -28.25 -0.80 -22.38
N GLN A 565 -29.46 -0.21 -22.36
CA GLN A 565 -30.43 -0.40 -21.29
C GLN A 565 -31.85 -0.48 -21.84
N PHE A 566 -32.68 -1.36 -21.27
CA PHE A 566 -34.08 -1.52 -21.66
C PHE A 566 -34.90 -0.24 -21.60
N SER A 567 -35.76 -0.06 -22.61
CA SER A 567 -36.87 0.92 -22.60
C SER A 567 -36.41 2.37 -22.45
N ARG A 568 -35.37 2.76 -23.17
CA ARG A 568 -34.80 4.12 -23.14
C ARG A 568 -34.91 4.79 -24.51
N THR A 569 -35.42 6.01 -24.49
CA THR A 569 -35.79 6.75 -25.70
C THR A 569 -34.79 7.87 -25.97
N MET A 570 -34.63 8.22 -27.25
CA MET A 570 -33.89 9.40 -27.70
C MET A 570 -34.42 10.67 -27.01
N PHE A 571 -35.73 10.75 -26.79
CA PHE A 571 -36.36 11.84 -26.02
C PHE A 571 -35.80 11.97 -24.60
N ARG A 572 -35.63 10.86 -23.88
CA ARG A 572 -35.09 10.91 -22.51
C ARG A 572 -33.64 11.39 -22.51
N ILE A 573 -32.83 10.94 -23.47
CA ILE A 573 -31.43 11.40 -23.60
C ILE A 573 -31.37 12.90 -23.82
N GLY A 574 -32.18 13.43 -24.75
CA GLY A 574 -32.23 14.86 -25.01
C GLY A 574 -32.78 15.67 -23.83
N ARG A 575 -33.89 15.23 -23.22
CA ARG A 575 -34.54 15.91 -22.09
C ARG A 575 -33.65 15.93 -20.83
N ASP A 576 -33.06 14.79 -20.49
CA ASP A 576 -32.25 14.62 -19.29
C ASP A 576 -30.79 15.04 -19.52
N ASN A 577 -30.43 15.32 -20.78
CA ASN A 577 -29.09 15.69 -21.22
C ASN A 577 -28.02 14.67 -20.77
N HIS A 578 -28.37 13.40 -20.81
CA HIS A 578 -27.54 12.32 -20.29
C HIS A 578 -27.67 11.07 -21.16
N ILE A 579 -26.53 10.59 -21.68
CA ILE A 579 -26.45 9.29 -22.33
C ILE A 579 -26.38 8.22 -21.24
N ILE A 580 -27.21 7.21 -21.38
CA ILE A 580 -27.38 6.21 -20.33
C ILE A 580 -26.16 5.28 -20.28
N ASN A 581 -25.72 4.94 -19.07
CA ASN A 581 -24.48 4.23 -18.78
C ASN A 581 -23.21 4.96 -19.25
N PHE A 582 -23.31 6.18 -19.78
CA PHE A 582 -22.16 6.99 -20.13
C PHE A 582 -21.46 7.48 -18.86
N LYS A 583 -20.14 7.43 -18.89
CA LYS A 583 -19.26 7.92 -17.84
C LYS A 583 -18.17 8.78 -18.46
N LYS A 584 -17.67 9.75 -17.71
CA LYS A 584 -16.65 10.68 -18.21
C LYS A 584 -15.37 9.98 -18.65
N ASP A 585 -15.00 8.85 -18.03
CA ASP A 585 -13.83 8.04 -18.39
C ASP A 585 -14.00 7.29 -19.72
N HIS A 586 -15.19 7.30 -20.32
CA HIS A 586 -15.40 6.77 -21.66
C HIS A 586 -14.82 7.69 -22.73
N ASN A 587 -14.66 9.00 -22.45
CA ASN A 587 -14.05 9.96 -23.35
C ASN A 587 -12.55 9.66 -23.54
N SER A 588 -12.13 9.50 -24.80
CA SER A 588 -10.73 9.33 -25.19
C SER A 588 -10.61 9.44 -26.71
N LYS A 589 -9.48 9.96 -27.21
CA LYS A 589 -9.22 10.14 -28.66
C LYS A 589 -9.19 8.84 -29.44
N ASP A 590 -9.06 7.71 -28.76
CA ASP A 590 -8.99 6.39 -29.37
C ASP A 590 -10.35 5.66 -29.38
N ARG A 591 -11.38 6.24 -28.74
CA ARG A 591 -12.68 5.59 -28.54
C ARG A 591 -13.66 5.91 -29.66
N VAL A 592 -14.33 4.88 -30.15
CA VAL A 592 -15.46 4.97 -31.08
C VAL A 592 -16.76 4.76 -30.31
N PHE A 593 -17.71 5.68 -30.49
CA PHE A 593 -19.03 5.62 -29.86
C PHE A 593 -20.08 5.25 -30.92
N CYS A 594 -20.79 4.14 -30.74
CA CYS A 594 -21.93 3.78 -31.58
C CYS A 594 -23.22 3.95 -30.77
N LEU A 595 -24.14 4.80 -31.22
CA LEU A 595 -25.40 5.08 -30.54
C LEU A 595 -26.59 4.58 -31.36
N VAL A 596 -27.43 3.74 -30.74
CA VAL A 596 -28.61 3.10 -31.33
C VAL A 596 -29.84 3.45 -30.51
N TYR A 597 -30.51 4.53 -30.88
CA TYR A 597 -31.73 5.00 -30.22
C TYR A 597 -32.77 5.44 -31.25
N GLY A 598 -34.02 5.60 -30.81
CA GLY A 598 -35.06 6.27 -31.57
C GLY A 598 -36.21 5.39 -32.05
N GLU A 599 -36.06 4.05 -32.09
CA GLU A 599 -37.18 3.17 -32.49
C GLU A 599 -38.39 3.37 -31.58
N VAL A 600 -38.16 3.36 -30.26
CA VAL A 600 -39.21 3.54 -29.26
C VAL A 600 -39.87 4.91 -29.40
N ASP A 601 -39.11 5.93 -29.81
CA ASP A 601 -39.63 7.27 -30.06
C ASP A 601 -40.54 7.30 -31.28
N VAL A 602 -40.13 6.67 -32.39
CA VAL A 602 -40.93 6.53 -33.61
C VAL A 602 -42.23 5.77 -33.35
N ARG A 603 -42.14 4.64 -32.64
CA ARG A 603 -43.28 3.75 -32.42
C ARG A 603 -44.31 4.34 -31.44
N GLY A 604 -43.85 5.13 -30.47
CA GLY A 604 -44.70 5.66 -29.40
C GLY A 604 -44.64 7.17 -29.22
N HIS A 605 -43.45 7.73 -28.94
CA HIS A 605 -43.31 9.11 -28.45
C HIS A 605 -43.86 10.15 -29.44
N ILE A 606 -43.49 10.06 -30.72
CA ILE A 606 -43.83 11.08 -31.72
C ILE A 606 -45.33 11.07 -31.98
N GLY A 607 -45.92 9.90 -32.24
CA GLY A 607 -47.36 9.76 -32.43
C GLY A 607 -48.15 10.30 -31.24
N LYS A 608 -47.65 10.12 -30.02
CA LYS A 608 -48.27 10.70 -28.81
C LYS A 608 -48.26 12.24 -28.83
N GLN A 609 -47.15 12.86 -29.23
CA GLN A 609 -47.06 14.32 -29.34
C GLN A 609 -47.96 14.86 -30.44
N VAL A 610 -48.06 14.14 -31.57
CA VAL A 610 -48.95 14.50 -32.68
C VAL A 610 -50.42 14.43 -32.25
N HIS A 611 -50.78 13.41 -31.47
CA HIS A 611 -52.12 13.29 -30.88
C HIS A 611 -52.47 14.47 -29.94
N TYR A 612 -51.46 15.06 -29.27
CA TYR A 612 -51.64 16.30 -28.49
C TYR A 612 -51.65 17.59 -29.34
N GLY A 613 -51.77 17.48 -30.67
CA GLY A 613 -51.95 18.61 -31.57
C GLY A 613 -50.65 19.23 -32.10
N ARG A 614 -49.49 18.59 -31.87
CA ARG A 614 -48.20 19.08 -32.38
C ARG A 614 -47.95 18.57 -33.80
N HIS A 615 -47.35 19.40 -34.66
CA HIS A 615 -46.96 18.96 -36.00
C HIS A 615 -45.75 18.02 -35.93
N HIS A 616 -45.79 16.88 -36.63
CA HIS A 616 -44.77 15.83 -36.56
C HIS A 616 -43.35 16.34 -36.92
N GLU A 617 -43.24 17.22 -37.92
CA GLU A 617 -41.98 17.88 -38.29
C GLU A 617 -41.29 18.58 -37.12
N ASN A 618 -42.04 19.36 -36.35
CA ASN A 618 -41.48 20.10 -35.22
C ASN A 618 -41.04 19.14 -34.12
N VAL A 619 -41.85 18.10 -33.84
CA VAL A 619 -41.51 17.08 -32.83
C VAL A 619 -40.23 16.33 -33.23
N CYS A 620 -40.12 15.89 -34.49
CA CYS A 620 -38.94 15.18 -34.98
C CYS A 620 -37.69 16.06 -34.90
N LYS A 621 -37.80 17.34 -35.31
CA LYS A 621 -36.68 18.29 -35.27
C LYS A 621 -36.20 18.55 -33.84
N GLU A 622 -37.11 18.90 -32.94
CA GLU A 622 -36.76 19.17 -31.53
C GLU A 622 -36.14 17.93 -30.87
N LEU A 623 -36.65 16.75 -31.18
CA LEU A 623 -36.14 15.49 -30.65
C LEU A 623 -34.69 15.24 -31.09
N VAL A 624 -34.41 15.40 -32.39
CA VAL A 624 -33.06 15.21 -32.94
C VAL A 624 -32.09 16.29 -32.46
N ASP A 625 -32.53 17.55 -32.40
CA ASP A 625 -31.71 18.66 -31.90
C ASP A 625 -31.30 18.45 -30.44
N ALA A 626 -32.26 18.09 -29.57
CA ALA A 626 -31.99 17.82 -28.16
C ALA A 626 -31.06 16.60 -27.99
N TYR A 627 -31.23 15.57 -28.82
CA TYR A 627 -30.37 14.39 -28.80
C TYR A 627 -28.93 14.71 -29.18
N PHE A 628 -28.71 15.46 -30.28
CA PHE A 628 -27.35 15.86 -30.66
C PHE A 628 -26.71 16.83 -29.66
N LEU A 629 -27.51 17.72 -29.05
CA LEU A 629 -27.03 18.57 -27.97
C LEU A 629 -26.51 17.72 -26.79
N ALA A 630 -27.27 16.70 -26.39
CA ALA A 630 -26.87 15.79 -25.32
C ALA A 630 -25.60 15.01 -25.68
N ILE A 631 -25.49 14.50 -26.92
CA ILE A 631 -24.27 13.85 -27.40
C ILE A 631 -23.06 14.78 -27.27
N LYS A 632 -23.18 16.01 -27.78
CA LYS A 632 -22.08 16.99 -27.77
C LYS A 632 -21.66 17.40 -26.35
N GLN A 633 -22.59 17.44 -25.41
CA GLN A 633 -22.30 17.81 -24.03
C GLN A 633 -21.71 16.66 -23.19
N ASN A 634 -21.99 15.41 -23.56
CA ASN A 634 -21.48 14.24 -22.84
C ASN A 634 -20.19 13.70 -23.46
N ILE A 635 -20.17 13.46 -24.78
CA ILE A 635 -19.05 12.88 -25.51
C ILE A 635 -18.16 14.01 -26.06
N THR A 636 -17.10 14.33 -25.32
CA THR A 636 -16.22 15.48 -25.60
C THR A 636 -14.87 15.09 -26.20
N GLU A 637 -14.46 13.83 -26.07
CA GLU A 637 -13.21 13.31 -26.63
C GLU A 637 -13.46 11.92 -27.22
N PHE A 638 -13.17 11.76 -28.51
CA PHE A 638 -13.52 10.57 -29.27
C PHE A 638 -12.68 10.47 -30.55
N LYS A 639 -12.55 9.24 -31.06
CA LYS A 639 -12.05 8.95 -32.40
C LYS A 639 -13.13 9.17 -33.45
N ALA A 640 -14.32 8.63 -33.20
CA ALA A 640 -15.50 8.81 -34.03
C ALA A 640 -16.79 8.58 -33.26
N ILE A 641 -17.86 9.21 -33.74
CA ILE A 641 -19.22 8.95 -33.30
C ILE A 641 -20.01 8.40 -34.48
N ILE A 642 -20.60 7.22 -34.29
CA ILE A 642 -21.46 6.52 -35.23
C ILE A 642 -22.89 6.61 -34.70
N ILE A 643 -23.78 7.23 -35.45
CA ILE A 643 -25.21 7.29 -35.16
C ILE A 643 -25.92 6.29 -36.06
N MET A 644 -26.52 5.27 -35.45
CA MET A 644 -27.29 4.30 -36.20
C MET A 644 -28.64 4.91 -36.61
N ALA A 645 -29.03 4.67 -37.85
CA ALA A 645 -30.37 5.00 -38.32
C ALA A 645 -31.43 4.27 -37.49
N ILE A 646 -32.65 4.79 -37.51
CA ILE A 646 -33.79 4.12 -36.89
C ILE A 646 -34.26 2.99 -37.81
N SER A 647 -34.42 1.81 -37.22
CA SER A 647 -34.93 0.62 -37.92
C SER A 647 -36.32 0.86 -38.51
N PRO A 648 -36.70 0.16 -39.58
CA PRO A 648 -38.08 0.19 -40.09
C PRO A 648 -39.05 -0.20 -38.97
N PRO A 649 -40.20 0.49 -38.83
CA PRO A 649 -41.19 0.12 -37.83
C PRO A 649 -41.80 -1.24 -38.16
N THR A 650 -42.13 -2.02 -37.13
CA THR A 650 -42.90 -3.25 -37.35
C THR A 650 -44.35 -2.90 -37.69
N ALA A 651 -44.93 -3.60 -38.68
CA ALA A 651 -46.34 -3.44 -39.02
C ALA A 651 -47.23 -3.94 -37.87
N SER A 652 -48.33 -3.27 -37.57
CA SER A 652 -49.21 -3.67 -36.46
C SER A 652 -49.66 -5.14 -36.54
N ASN A 653 -50.00 -5.62 -37.73
CA ASN A 653 -50.45 -7.01 -37.96
C ASN A 653 -49.34 -8.04 -37.77
N ASP A 654 -48.08 -7.66 -38.00
CA ASP A 654 -46.93 -8.54 -37.80
C ASP A 654 -46.58 -8.70 -36.31
N HIS A 655 -46.94 -7.71 -35.49
CA HIS A 655 -46.79 -7.76 -34.04
C HIS A 655 -47.97 -8.43 -33.33
N GLU A 656 -49.17 -8.42 -33.91
CA GLU A 656 -50.40 -8.99 -33.31
C GLU A 656 -50.22 -10.43 -32.75
N PRO A 657 -49.49 -11.35 -33.41
CA PRO A 657 -49.26 -12.70 -32.88
C PRO A 657 -48.25 -12.79 -31.72
N CYS A 658 -47.59 -11.69 -31.34
CA CYS A 658 -46.55 -11.67 -30.32
C CYS A 658 -47.12 -11.69 -28.89
N ASN A 659 -46.92 -12.80 -28.19
CA ASN A 659 -47.36 -12.97 -26.79
C ASN A 659 -46.30 -12.57 -25.74
N ILE A 660 -45.18 -11.98 -26.16
CA ILE A 660 -44.07 -11.62 -25.25
C ILE A 660 -44.44 -10.42 -24.36
N HIS A 661 -45.37 -9.56 -24.82
CA HIS A 661 -45.75 -8.30 -24.16
C HIS A 661 -47.24 -8.27 -23.81
N SER A 662 -47.63 -9.20 -22.94
CA SER A 662 -48.96 -9.27 -22.32
C SER A 662 -49.10 -8.34 -21.11
N GLU A 663 -50.33 -8.14 -20.60
CA GLU A 663 -50.58 -7.45 -19.34
C GLU A 663 -49.77 -8.02 -18.16
N VAL A 664 -49.49 -9.33 -18.18
CA VAL A 664 -48.72 -10.05 -17.15
C VAL A 664 -47.22 -9.71 -17.18
N THR A 665 -46.70 -9.24 -18.32
CA THR A 665 -45.27 -8.99 -18.56
C THR A 665 -44.92 -7.50 -18.69
N GLY A 666 -45.82 -6.60 -18.26
CA GLY A 666 -45.59 -5.15 -18.30
C GLY A 666 -46.49 -4.36 -19.26
N GLY A 667 -47.52 -4.99 -19.83
CA GLY A 667 -48.52 -4.34 -20.67
C GLY A 667 -48.19 -4.35 -22.17
N PRO A 668 -49.16 -4.00 -23.04
CA PRO A 668 -48.95 -3.91 -24.47
C PRO A 668 -47.92 -2.81 -24.78
N ILE A 669 -46.98 -3.13 -25.67
CA ILE A 669 -46.01 -2.16 -26.19
C ILE A 669 -46.77 -1.05 -26.96
N PRO A 670 -46.40 0.24 -26.81
CA PRO A 670 -47.12 1.31 -27.49
C PRO A 670 -46.88 1.26 -29.00
N PHE A 671 -47.97 1.24 -29.78
CA PHE A 671 -48.01 1.49 -31.23
C PHE A 671 -48.98 2.65 -31.45
N ILE A 672 -48.46 3.87 -31.58
CA ILE A 672 -49.29 5.07 -31.69
C ILE A 672 -49.29 5.54 -33.15
N GLY A 673 -50.47 5.79 -33.71
CA GLY A 673 -50.67 6.13 -35.13
C GLY A 673 -50.77 4.90 -36.04
N THR A 674 -50.92 5.14 -37.35
CA THR A 674 -50.92 4.10 -38.38
C THR A 674 -49.50 3.62 -38.70
N ASP A 675 -49.36 2.50 -39.43
CA ASP A 675 -48.06 2.07 -39.95
C ASP A 675 -47.42 3.14 -40.84
N SER A 676 -48.24 3.79 -41.69
CA SER A 676 -47.81 4.90 -42.56
C SER A 676 -47.27 6.08 -41.74
N ASP A 677 -47.96 6.47 -40.65
CA ASP A 677 -47.50 7.54 -39.76
C ASP A 677 -46.10 7.24 -39.21
N ARG A 678 -45.88 6.01 -38.72
CA ARG A 678 -44.58 5.60 -38.17
C ARG A 678 -43.48 5.58 -39.23
N VAL A 679 -43.80 5.17 -40.47
CA VAL A 679 -42.87 5.22 -41.59
C VAL A 679 -42.48 6.67 -41.92
N ILE A 680 -43.46 7.59 -41.94
CA ILE A 680 -43.22 9.04 -42.12
C ILE A 680 -42.29 9.56 -41.02
N TYR A 681 -42.58 9.26 -39.76
CA TYR A 681 -41.76 9.74 -38.62
C TYR A 681 -40.33 9.18 -38.68
N ARG A 682 -40.18 7.89 -38.98
CA ARG A 682 -38.88 7.21 -39.13
C ARG A 682 -38.05 7.84 -40.23
N ASN A 683 -38.64 8.03 -41.41
CA ASN A 683 -37.93 8.61 -42.54
C ASN A 683 -37.50 10.03 -42.22
N ARG A 684 -38.39 10.82 -41.62
CA ARG A 684 -38.07 12.19 -41.26
C ARG A 684 -36.95 12.30 -40.22
N ILE A 685 -36.98 11.47 -39.19
CA ILE A 685 -35.87 11.47 -38.21
C ILE A 685 -34.57 11.02 -38.86
N ASN A 686 -34.57 10.00 -39.70
CA ASN A 686 -33.34 9.54 -40.36
C ASN A 686 -32.73 10.60 -41.29
N GLU A 687 -33.55 11.40 -41.98
CA GLU A 687 -33.08 12.58 -42.72
C GLU A 687 -32.40 13.58 -41.78
N LEU A 688 -33.07 13.96 -40.68
CA LEU A 688 -32.54 14.91 -39.70
C LEU A 688 -31.26 14.40 -39.01
N LEU A 689 -31.19 13.10 -38.69
CA LEU A 689 -30.00 12.46 -38.14
C LEU A 689 -28.84 12.49 -39.15
N ASN A 690 -29.10 12.19 -40.41
CA ASN A 690 -28.08 12.23 -41.46
C ASN A 690 -27.55 13.66 -41.69
N GLU A 691 -28.44 14.64 -41.76
CA GLU A 691 -28.08 16.06 -41.85
C GLU A 691 -27.27 16.51 -40.62
N GLY A 692 -27.70 16.13 -39.42
CA GLY A 692 -27.02 16.47 -38.18
C GLY A 692 -25.64 15.84 -38.08
N CYS A 693 -25.50 14.57 -38.47
CA CYS A 693 -24.22 13.88 -38.55
C CYS A 693 -23.26 14.59 -39.52
N SER A 694 -23.74 14.96 -40.71
CA SER A 694 -22.96 15.69 -41.71
C SER A 694 -22.45 17.04 -41.18
N LYS A 695 -23.29 17.78 -40.44
CA LYS A 695 -22.93 19.08 -39.83
C LYS A 695 -21.92 18.95 -38.69
N LEU A 696 -21.98 17.87 -37.92
CA LEU A 696 -21.14 17.66 -36.73
C LEU A 696 -19.89 16.80 -37.00
N GLY A 697 -19.74 16.28 -38.22
CA GLY A 697 -18.65 15.36 -38.56
C GLY A 697 -18.80 13.97 -37.95
N TYR A 698 -20.03 13.54 -37.67
CA TYR A 698 -20.34 12.19 -37.20
C TYR A 698 -20.66 11.27 -38.39
N ILE A 699 -20.60 9.96 -38.16
CA ILE A 699 -20.90 8.95 -39.18
C ILE A 699 -22.37 8.53 -39.03
N PHE A 700 -23.18 8.76 -40.06
CA PHE A 700 -24.53 8.21 -40.12
C PHE A 700 -24.48 6.79 -40.70
N PHE A 701 -24.92 5.81 -39.92
CA PHE A 701 -24.88 4.38 -40.29
C PHE A 701 -26.30 3.84 -40.52
N ASN A 702 -26.65 3.53 -41.78
CA ASN A 702 -27.97 3.04 -42.15
C ASN A 702 -27.90 1.66 -42.87
N PRO A 703 -27.95 0.55 -42.12
CA PRO A 703 -27.88 -0.80 -42.69
C PRO A 703 -29.26 -1.39 -43.05
N TYR A 704 -30.34 -0.59 -43.04
CA TYR A 704 -31.71 -1.13 -43.00
C TYR A 704 -32.36 -1.38 -44.35
N GLU A 705 -31.72 -1.05 -45.47
CA GLU A 705 -32.28 -1.28 -46.81
C GLU A 705 -32.71 -2.75 -47.02
N PRO A 706 -31.90 -3.79 -46.68
CA PRO A 706 -32.32 -5.18 -46.84
C PRO A 706 -33.51 -5.58 -45.96
N TYR A 707 -33.77 -4.83 -44.88
CA TYR A 707 -34.80 -5.10 -43.87
C TYR A 707 -36.13 -4.38 -44.15
N THR A 708 -36.16 -3.46 -45.11
CA THR A 708 -37.32 -2.60 -45.35
C THR A 708 -38.18 -3.16 -46.50
N ARG A 709 -39.49 -3.24 -46.30
CA ARG A 709 -40.47 -3.57 -47.35
C ARG A 709 -40.72 -2.37 -48.27
N GLN A 710 -41.46 -2.58 -49.35
CA GLN A 710 -41.89 -1.48 -50.24
C GLN A 710 -42.78 -0.44 -49.52
N ASP A 711 -43.57 -0.86 -48.53
CA ASP A 711 -44.41 0.03 -47.71
C ASP A 711 -43.62 0.75 -46.59
N GLY A 712 -42.32 0.52 -46.48
CA GLY A 712 -41.45 1.12 -45.47
C GLY A 712 -41.43 0.39 -44.12
N THR A 713 -42.20 -0.67 -43.93
CA THR A 713 -42.22 -1.47 -42.69
C THR A 713 -41.15 -2.55 -42.66
N LEU A 714 -40.89 -3.12 -41.48
CA LEU A 714 -39.91 -4.19 -41.27
C LEU A 714 -40.35 -5.50 -41.94
N LYS A 715 -39.43 -6.16 -42.65
CA LYS A 715 -39.66 -7.52 -43.18
C LYS A 715 -39.80 -8.54 -42.06
N TYR A 716 -41.00 -9.09 -41.89
CA TYR A 716 -41.33 -10.10 -40.89
C TYR A 716 -40.37 -11.31 -40.88
N GLU A 717 -39.92 -11.78 -42.04
CA GLU A 717 -39.03 -12.93 -42.17
C GLU A 717 -37.59 -12.68 -41.67
N LEU A 718 -37.22 -11.40 -41.49
CA LEU A 718 -35.94 -10.95 -40.93
C LEU A 718 -36.08 -10.38 -39.52
N SER A 719 -37.30 -10.23 -39.00
CA SER A 719 -37.56 -9.75 -37.64
C SER A 719 -37.43 -10.87 -36.61
N ASP A 720 -37.49 -10.52 -35.33
CA ASP A 720 -37.62 -11.44 -34.21
C ASP A 720 -39.08 -11.88 -33.98
N LYS A 721 -39.98 -11.54 -34.92
CA LYS A 721 -41.45 -11.67 -34.81
C LYS A 721 -42.06 -10.84 -33.67
N CYS A 722 -41.35 -9.81 -33.22
CA CYS A 722 -41.83 -8.82 -32.27
C CYS A 722 -41.58 -7.42 -32.83
N ILE A 723 -40.58 -6.68 -32.33
CA ILE A 723 -40.29 -5.30 -32.74
C ILE A 723 -38.87 -5.11 -33.28
N HIS A 724 -38.03 -6.14 -33.25
CA HIS A 724 -36.60 -6.01 -33.51
C HIS A 724 -36.20 -6.70 -34.82
N VAL A 725 -35.03 -6.32 -35.32
CA VAL A 725 -34.32 -7.14 -36.31
C VAL A 725 -33.86 -8.43 -35.62
N GLY A 726 -34.35 -9.57 -36.09
CA GLY A 726 -34.00 -10.89 -35.54
C GLY A 726 -32.80 -11.53 -36.24
N LYS A 727 -32.63 -11.27 -37.54
CA LYS A 727 -31.51 -11.77 -38.36
C LYS A 727 -30.55 -10.63 -38.72
N ASN A 728 -29.59 -10.33 -37.85
CA ASN A 728 -28.73 -9.15 -37.93
C ASN A 728 -27.51 -9.24 -38.87
N ARG A 729 -27.36 -10.32 -39.66
CA ARG A 729 -26.16 -10.55 -40.50
C ARG A 729 -25.78 -9.37 -41.38
N TYR A 730 -26.73 -8.76 -42.10
CA TYR A 730 -26.43 -7.62 -42.96
C TYR A 730 -25.97 -6.39 -42.18
N ILE A 731 -26.50 -6.18 -40.96
CA ILE A 731 -26.04 -5.12 -40.07
C ILE A 731 -24.59 -5.33 -39.69
N LEU A 732 -24.21 -6.55 -39.28
CA LEU A 732 -22.83 -6.87 -38.92
C LEU A 732 -21.89 -6.70 -40.11
N ASP A 733 -22.24 -7.25 -41.28
CA ASP A 733 -21.42 -7.18 -42.50
C ASP A 733 -21.13 -5.72 -42.91
N GLU A 734 -22.13 -4.82 -42.85
CA GLU A 734 -21.93 -3.39 -43.12
C GLU A 734 -21.19 -2.68 -41.99
N PHE A 735 -21.45 -3.04 -40.74
CA PHE A 735 -20.79 -2.42 -39.59
C PHE A 735 -19.29 -2.73 -39.57
N TYR A 736 -18.84 -3.93 -39.98
CA TYR A 736 -17.42 -4.23 -40.13
C TYR A 736 -16.72 -3.27 -41.10
N LYS A 737 -17.40 -2.86 -42.19
CA LYS A 737 -16.85 -1.90 -43.17
C LYS A 737 -16.74 -0.51 -42.55
N VAL A 738 -17.80 -0.05 -41.89
CA VAL A 738 -17.84 1.27 -41.24
C VAL A 738 -16.84 1.36 -40.09
N TYR A 739 -16.78 0.34 -39.24
CA TYR A 739 -15.82 0.32 -38.14
C TYR A 739 -14.38 0.20 -38.65
N GLY A 740 -14.15 -0.63 -39.68
CA GLY A 740 -12.84 -0.80 -40.31
C GLY A 740 -12.27 0.50 -40.89
N SER A 741 -13.10 1.35 -41.50
CA SER A 741 -12.63 2.63 -42.06
C SER A 741 -12.18 3.63 -40.99
N VAL A 742 -12.70 3.48 -39.76
CA VAL A 742 -12.37 4.34 -38.61
C VAL A 742 -11.22 3.75 -37.78
N SER A 743 -11.13 2.42 -37.67
CA SER A 743 -10.15 1.76 -36.82
C SER A 743 -8.74 1.70 -37.42
N SER A 744 -8.63 1.77 -38.75
CA SER A 744 -7.37 1.59 -39.52
C SER A 744 -6.37 2.76 -39.49
N TYR A 745 -6.61 3.79 -38.67
CA TYR A 745 -5.76 4.99 -38.55
C TYR A 745 -5.21 5.20 -37.15
#